data_AF-A0AAD5GJJ1-F1
#
_entry.id   AF-A0AAD5GJJ1-F1
#
_cell.length_a   1.000
_cell.length_b   1.000
_cell.length_c   1.000
_cell.angle_alpha   90.00
_cell.angle_beta   90.00
_cell.angle_gamma   90.00
#
_symmetry.space_group_name_H-M   'P 1'
#
loop_
_entity.id
_entity.type
_entity.pdbx_description
1 polymer ?
#
loop_
_entity_poly.entity_id
_entity_poly.type
_entity_poly.pdbx_seq_one_letter_code
_entity_poly.pdbx_strand_id
1 'polypeptide(L)'
;MDLLQFVEPARKVHMIGICGIGGIGKTTIAKAVFNLLHKHFEAYSFCEDVKGVEERHGLVHLQKTLLESLLHARNLKIRSIGHGINIIKRSMSDKKGTEAVKGVALDVSRIEVNIGNETFKNLNHVRLLRLYIGSWNNLLDSNGNLRENKLGIETKVKATSKSLDQLSSELRLLCWQEYPFQHLPSMFYPESLVVLDLSYSYIKEIWRGSKSFIKLVSMNLGHCRNLIKTPDFTTTPNLEELVLDSCENLIEVHPSVGTLTSLVVLNLRNCKRLVSPPMCTGLTSLQILNISGCKKLDEFPEDLGKLKALVELHADRTCIKQLPYSILCLGNLQVLSFGQREDLQSKSLISDHWPSFLTSKMHHLPSAALPSLATLNKLRNIDVSHCNITEASLDGIACLSMLENLNLSGNDFKRLPSFSKLLHLEKLGLVGCKKIEALPELPPNIQLIEAQDCISLKELPTKSTVYESSIQCFDFTNCAKVMENQSVESLVTMLLPQGRIDPYKIVSIHLPGSRIPGWFSNQVMGNYIKVELPPYWCYEKFKGIAVCLVFTTRNRNRRKSNYGSVWYTFKTYDDTPIGSVQSFPDTINEYESIGIKSDQMFLCYHQSEPDWKKAKDFISVSFDVYGADCVVKMCGVRLVFEEDAQQQEGSGLGMIQWLPLPSQDEPH
;
A
#
# COMPACT_ATOMS: atom_id res chain seq x y z
N MET A 1 22.29 -14.64 -2.58
CA MET A 1 23.56 -14.06 -3.05
C MET A 1 24.67 -14.94 -2.48
N ASP A 2 25.39 -15.66 -3.34
CA ASP A 2 26.42 -16.60 -2.88
C ASP A 2 27.66 -15.84 -2.41
N LEU A 3 27.82 -15.70 -1.09
CA LEU A 3 28.87 -14.89 -0.46
C LEU A 3 30.28 -15.46 -0.69
N LEU A 4 30.38 -16.72 -1.10
CA LEU A 4 31.67 -17.40 -1.34
C LEU A 4 32.42 -16.86 -2.56
N GLN A 5 31.74 -16.23 -3.53
CA GLN A 5 32.41 -15.57 -4.67
C GLN A 5 33.21 -14.31 -4.27
N PHE A 6 33.08 -13.81 -3.04
CA PHE A 6 33.75 -12.59 -2.58
C PHE A 6 35.10 -12.81 -1.89
N VAL A 7 35.42 -14.07 -1.56
CA VAL A 7 36.64 -14.48 -0.85
C VAL A 7 37.62 -15.09 -1.85
N GLU A 8 38.47 -14.26 -2.47
CA GLU A 8 39.69 -14.80 -3.09
C GLU A 8 40.73 -15.10 -1.99
N PRO A 9 41.58 -16.12 -2.17
CA PRO A 9 42.57 -16.51 -1.18
C PRO A 9 43.75 -15.54 -1.20
N ALA A 10 43.56 -14.33 -0.66
CA ALA A 10 44.64 -13.37 -0.43
C ALA A 10 44.53 -12.75 0.97
N ARG A 11 45.68 -12.73 1.67
CA ARG A 11 45.89 -12.22 3.03
C ARG A 11 45.52 -10.72 3.17
N LYS A 12 44.23 -10.38 3.29
CA LYS A 12 43.73 -8.98 3.45
C LYS A 12 42.54 -8.91 4.42
N VAL A 13 42.42 -7.81 5.17
CA VAL A 13 41.34 -7.54 6.14
C VAL A 13 40.05 -7.11 5.43
N HIS A 14 38.90 -7.66 5.80
CA HIS A 14 37.60 -7.34 5.18
C HIS A 14 36.61 -6.85 6.26
N MET A 15 35.88 -5.77 5.98
CA MET A 15 34.83 -5.24 6.88
C MET A 15 33.46 -5.27 6.19
N ILE A 16 32.45 -5.80 6.89
CA ILE A 16 31.06 -5.89 6.45
C ILE A 16 30.17 -5.35 7.57
N GLY A 17 29.42 -4.28 7.29
CA GLY A 17 28.43 -3.72 8.20
C GLY A 17 27.00 -4.10 7.80
N ILE A 18 26.21 -4.62 8.74
CA ILE A 18 24.79 -4.99 8.52
C ILE A 18 23.92 -4.17 9.49
N CYS A 19 23.00 -3.34 8.98
CA CYS A 19 22.14 -2.44 9.77
C CYS A 19 20.65 -2.59 9.41
N GLY A 20 19.74 -2.25 10.34
CA GLY A 20 18.27 -2.33 10.17
C GLY A 20 17.48 -2.39 11.49
N ILE A 21 16.15 -2.48 11.45
CA ILE A 21 15.25 -2.44 12.64
C ILE A 21 15.51 -3.61 13.60
N GLY A 22 15.44 -3.41 14.92
CA GLY A 22 15.61 -4.46 15.93
C GLY A 22 14.65 -5.65 15.72
N GLY A 23 15.10 -6.89 15.97
CA GLY A 23 14.24 -8.08 15.89
C GLY A 23 14.29 -8.91 14.59
N ILE A 24 14.80 -8.36 13.47
CA ILE A 24 14.78 -9.05 12.15
C ILE A 24 15.95 -10.03 11.91
N GLY A 25 16.64 -10.47 12.96
CA GLY A 25 17.74 -11.45 12.83
C GLY A 25 19.06 -10.90 12.27
N LYS A 26 19.29 -9.57 12.24
CA LYS A 26 20.54 -8.96 11.71
C LYS A 26 21.81 -9.47 12.40
N THR A 27 21.77 -9.56 13.72
CA THR A 27 22.89 -10.07 14.50
C THR A 27 23.11 -11.54 14.17
N THR A 28 22.03 -12.31 13.95
CA THR A 28 22.07 -13.70 13.51
C THR A 28 22.70 -13.84 12.13
N ILE A 29 22.34 -12.97 11.17
CA ILE A 29 22.92 -12.95 9.82
C ILE A 29 24.38 -12.47 9.87
N ALA A 30 24.69 -11.40 10.61
CA ALA A 30 26.05 -10.91 10.79
C ALA A 30 26.96 -11.94 11.43
N LYS A 31 26.43 -12.70 12.40
CA LYS A 31 27.12 -13.82 13.06
C LYS A 31 27.27 -15.03 12.13
N ALA A 32 26.27 -15.34 11.31
CA ALA A 32 26.35 -16.39 10.30
C ALA A 32 27.42 -16.06 9.24
N VAL A 33 27.43 -14.83 8.74
CA VAL A 33 28.44 -14.31 7.80
C VAL A 33 29.82 -14.28 8.46
N PHE A 34 29.94 -13.81 9.69
CA PHE A 34 31.20 -13.82 10.44
C PHE A 34 31.72 -15.24 10.66
N ASN A 35 30.86 -16.18 11.06
CA ASN A 35 31.23 -17.59 11.29
C ASN A 35 31.70 -18.29 10.01
N LEU A 36 31.13 -17.90 8.86
CA LEU A 36 31.53 -18.38 7.55
C LEU A 36 32.90 -17.82 7.13
N LEU A 37 33.17 -16.55 7.42
CA LEU A 37 34.30 -15.82 6.86
C LEU A 37 35.54 -15.76 7.76
N HIS A 38 35.40 -15.64 9.09
CA HIS A 38 36.50 -15.33 10.01
C HIS A 38 37.67 -16.31 9.93
N LYS A 39 37.41 -17.58 9.59
CA LYS A 39 38.41 -18.65 9.46
C LYS A 39 39.46 -18.37 8.37
N HIS A 40 39.16 -17.45 7.46
CA HIS A 40 40.05 -17.05 6.37
C HIS A 40 40.94 -15.84 6.72
N PHE A 41 40.91 -15.36 7.97
CA PHE A 41 41.59 -14.15 8.42
C PHE A 41 42.51 -14.39 9.62
N GLU A 42 43.65 -13.69 9.64
CA GLU A 42 44.65 -13.76 10.71
C GLU A 42 44.22 -13.06 12.01
N ALA A 43 43.37 -12.02 11.89
CA ALA A 43 42.76 -11.32 13.00
C ALA A 43 41.34 -10.90 12.64
N TYR A 44 40.42 -10.99 13.59
CA TYR A 44 38.99 -10.75 13.38
C TYR A 44 38.34 -10.27 14.68
N SER A 45 37.25 -9.51 14.57
CA SER A 45 36.45 -9.11 15.72
C SER A 45 34.98 -9.05 15.34
N PHE A 46 34.12 -9.59 16.20
CA PHE A 46 32.68 -9.49 16.06
C PHE A 46 32.11 -8.68 17.23
N CYS A 47 31.59 -7.50 16.93
CA CYS A 47 30.96 -6.65 17.93
C CYS A 47 29.44 -6.87 17.89
N GLU A 48 28.95 -7.74 18.76
CA GLU A 48 27.53 -7.99 18.95
C GLU A 48 26.88 -6.84 19.75
N ASP A 49 25.66 -6.45 19.40
CA ASP A 49 24.86 -5.47 20.14
C ASP A 49 25.61 -4.17 20.47
N VAL A 50 26.30 -3.59 19.49
CA VAL A 50 27.18 -2.41 19.66
C VAL A 50 26.49 -1.30 20.46
N LYS A 51 25.21 -1.02 20.16
CA LYS A 51 24.43 0.01 20.84
C LYS A 51 24.15 -0.34 22.31
N GLY A 52 23.71 -1.56 22.59
CA GLY A 52 23.47 -1.99 23.97
C GLY A 52 24.74 -2.10 24.81
N VAL A 53 25.89 -2.40 24.19
CA VAL A 53 27.20 -2.43 24.87
C VAL A 53 27.75 -1.02 25.09
N GLU A 54 27.55 -0.10 24.14
CA GLU A 54 27.88 1.32 24.29
C GLU A 54 27.12 1.92 25.48
N GLU A 55 25.81 1.70 25.55
CA GLU A 55 24.94 2.22 26.60
C GLU A 55 25.33 1.67 27.99
N ARG A 56 25.78 0.41 28.08
CA ARG A 56 26.11 -0.25 29.36
C ARG A 56 27.55 -0.03 29.82
N HIS A 57 28.50 0.04 28.90
CA HIS A 57 29.94 -0.02 29.22
C HIS A 57 30.77 1.12 28.59
N GLY A 58 30.14 1.97 27.77
CA GLY A 58 30.75 3.13 27.15
C GLY A 58 31.63 2.79 25.93
N LEU A 59 31.83 3.80 25.06
CA LEU A 59 32.60 3.68 23.82
C LEU A 59 34.05 3.22 24.01
N VAL A 60 34.68 3.58 25.13
CA VAL A 60 36.06 3.18 25.44
C VAL A 60 36.17 1.66 25.60
N HIS A 61 35.14 1.02 26.17
CA HIS A 61 35.08 -0.42 26.31
C HIS A 61 34.96 -1.11 24.95
N LEU A 62 34.08 -0.62 24.08
CA LEU A 62 33.94 -1.14 22.71
C LEU A 62 35.24 -1.02 21.89
N GLN A 63 35.90 0.13 21.95
CA GLN A 63 37.19 0.34 21.28
C GLN A 63 38.25 -0.62 21.79
N LYS A 64 38.24 -0.90 23.10
CA LYS A 64 39.16 -1.86 23.72
C LYS A 64 38.89 -3.27 23.22
N THR A 65 37.64 -3.73 23.27
CA THR A 65 37.23 -5.06 22.79
C THR A 65 37.58 -5.26 21.32
N LEU A 66 37.33 -4.26 20.48
CA LEU A 66 37.69 -4.28 19.06
C LEU A 66 39.21 -4.40 18.86
N LEU A 67 40.01 -3.57 19.53
CA LEU A 67 41.46 -3.54 19.36
C LEU A 67 42.16 -4.76 19.95
N GLU A 68 41.71 -5.28 21.10
CA GLU A 68 42.29 -6.49 21.71
C GLU A 68 42.06 -7.71 20.82
N SER A 69 40.90 -7.77 20.15
CA SER A 69 40.56 -8.81 19.17
C SER A 69 41.37 -8.70 17.87
N LEU A 70 41.62 -7.47 17.39
CA LEU A 70 42.32 -7.24 16.12
C LEU A 70 43.84 -7.28 16.24
N LEU A 71 44.40 -6.97 17.42
CA LEU A 71 45.85 -6.91 17.65
C LEU A 71 46.39 -8.13 18.42
N HIS A 72 45.52 -9.06 18.81
CA HIS A 72 45.84 -10.20 19.69
C HIS A 72 46.56 -9.79 20.99
N ALA A 73 46.32 -8.57 21.46
CA ALA A 73 46.97 -7.97 22.62
C ALA A 73 46.02 -8.00 23.81
N ARG A 74 46.48 -8.47 24.98
CA ARG A 74 45.71 -8.43 26.23
C ARG A 74 46.07 -7.18 27.03
N ASN A 75 45.07 -6.50 27.60
CA ASN A 75 45.21 -5.32 28.47
C ASN A 75 45.64 -4.03 27.77
N LEU A 76 45.01 -3.71 26.64
CA LEU A 76 45.22 -2.42 25.97
C LEU A 76 44.70 -1.27 26.84
N LYS A 77 45.58 -0.30 27.14
CA LYS A 77 45.23 0.90 27.93
C LYS A 77 44.71 2.02 27.05
N ILE A 78 43.40 2.02 26.77
CA ILE A 78 42.72 3.16 26.10
C ILE A 78 42.31 4.17 27.16
N ARG A 79 42.97 5.34 27.15
CA ARG A 79 42.80 6.38 28.19
C ARG A 79 41.64 7.35 27.92
N SER A 80 41.15 7.40 26.68
CA SER A 80 40.01 8.23 26.27
C SER A 80 39.50 7.78 24.89
N ILE A 81 38.29 8.20 24.52
CA ILE A 81 37.70 7.90 23.20
C ILE A 81 38.60 8.41 22.06
N GLY A 82 39.14 9.63 22.19
CA GLY A 82 40.05 10.20 21.19
C GLY A 82 41.38 9.45 21.08
N HIS A 83 41.90 8.92 22.19
CA HIS A 83 43.08 8.06 22.19
C HIS A 83 42.79 6.72 21.49
N GLY A 84 41.63 6.11 21.76
CA GLY A 84 41.19 4.89 21.08
C GLY A 84 41.00 5.07 19.58
N ILE A 85 40.39 6.18 19.14
CA ILE A 85 40.24 6.53 17.72
C ILE A 85 41.62 6.64 17.05
N ASN A 86 42.61 7.26 17.69
CA ASN A 86 43.94 7.39 17.11
C ASN A 86 44.69 6.05 17.00
N ILE A 87 44.50 5.13 17.95
CA ILE A 87 45.07 3.77 17.87
C ILE A 87 44.37 2.98 16.76
N ILE A 88 43.03 2.99 16.70
CA ILE A 88 42.27 2.35 15.62
C ILE A 88 42.70 2.91 14.27
N LYS A 89 42.81 4.24 14.15
CA LYS A 89 43.32 4.89 12.94
C LYS A 89 44.70 4.38 12.62
N ARG A 90 45.69 4.40 13.53
CA ARG A 90 47.05 3.90 13.25
C ARG A 90 47.07 2.42 12.84
N SER A 91 46.34 1.56 13.54
CA SER A 91 46.22 0.13 13.22
C SER A 91 45.55 -0.13 11.87
N MET A 92 44.62 0.73 11.46
CA MET A 92 43.96 0.67 10.14
C MET A 92 44.73 1.43 9.04
N SER A 93 45.62 2.37 9.40
CA SER A 93 46.39 3.25 8.51
C SER A 93 47.64 2.61 7.95
N ASP A 94 47.98 1.38 8.37
CA ASP A 94 48.97 0.53 7.72
C ASP A 94 48.43 -0.01 6.38
N LYS A 95 48.00 0.92 5.51
CA LYS A 95 47.63 0.93 4.08
C LYS A 95 46.92 -0.26 3.42
N LYS A 96 46.64 -1.38 4.10
CA LYS A 96 46.03 -2.60 3.53
C LYS A 96 44.53 -2.73 3.79
N GLY A 97 43.99 -2.03 4.79
CA GLY A 97 42.59 -2.15 5.21
C GLY A 97 41.61 -1.40 4.29
N THR A 98 41.94 -0.20 3.82
CA THR A 98 41.06 0.63 2.99
C THR A 98 40.93 0.13 1.55
N GLU A 99 42.00 -0.46 0.98
CA GLU A 99 41.98 -1.09 -0.35
C GLU A 99 41.09 -2.33 -0.42
N ALA A 100 40.78 -2.96 0.72
CA ALA A 100 40.00 -4.19 0.80
C ALA A 100 38.50 -3.95 1.06
N VAL A 101 38.08 -2.71 1.34
CA VAL A 101 36.66 -2.37 1.53
C VAL A 101 35.94 -2.46 0.19
N LYS A 102 35.14 -3.52 0.02
CA LYS A 102 34.31 -3.73 -1.18
C LYS A 102 32.89 -3.16 -1.03
N GLY A 103 32.46 -2.79 0.17
CA GLY A 103 31.10 -2.29 0.41
C GLY A 103 30.99 -1.35 1.60
N VAL A 104 30.20 -0.29 1.44
CA VAL A 104 29.87 0.70 2.46
C VAL A 104 28.36 0.86 2.47
N ALA A 105 27.72 0.61 3.62
CA ALA A 105 26.29 0.84 3.82
C ALA A 105 26.07 1.64 5.11
N LEU A 106 25.35 2.75 5.02
CA LEU A 106 25.12 3.68 6.11
C LEU A 106 23.67 4.16 6.12
N ASP A 107 23.02 4.03 7.29
CA ASP A 107 21.72 4.63 7.55
C ASP A 107 21.92 6.06 8.07
N VAL A 108 21.55 7.05 7.27
CA VAL A 108 21.72 8.48 7.58
C VAL A 108 20.48 9.08 8.27
N SER A 109 19.51 8.26 8.67
CA SER A 109 18.27 8.73 9.31
C SER A 109 18.49 9.48 10.62
N ARG A 110 19.57 9.22 11.36
CA ARG A 110 19.85 9.81 12.69
C ARG A 110 21.20 10.49 12.82
N ILE A 111 22.00 10.51 11.75
CA ILE A 111 23.37 11.02 11.77
C ILE A 111 23.57 11.99 10.62
N GLU A 112 24.22 13.12 10.89
CA GLU A 112 24.77 13.96 9.83
C GLU A 112 26.09 13.36 9.35
N VAL A 113 26.25 13.23 8.03
CA VAL A 113 27.44 12.67 7.40
C VAL A 113 28.11 13.76 6.58
N ASN A 114 29.37 14.05 6.87
CA ASN A 114 30.17 14.98 6.07
C ASN A 114 31.11 14.19 5.15
N ILE A 115 30.91 14.32 3.85
CA ILE A 115 31.73 13.71 2.79
C ILE A 115 32.65 14.79 2.23
N GLY A 116 33.88 14.79 2.75
CA GLY A 116 34.94 15.70 2.34
C GLY A 116 35.69 15.21 1.10
N ASN A 117 36.51 16.07 0.51
CA ASN A 117 37.25 15.81 -0.74
C ASN A 117 38.15 14.56 -0.73
N GLU A 118 38.53 14.08 0.45
CA GLU A 118 39.46 12.96 0.63
C GLU A 118 38.73 11.68 1.10
N THR A 119 37.39 11.72 1.26
CA THR A 119 36.60 10.62 1.84
C THR A 119 36.67 9.34 1.01
N PHE A 120 36.66 9.45 -0.34
CA PHE A 120 36.72 8.28 -1.23
C PHE A 120 38.11 8.00 -1.82
N LYS A 121 39.11 8.83 -1.54
CA LYS A 121 40.46 8.77 -2.17
C LYS A 121 41.17 7.42 -2.06
N ASN A 122 40.96 6.71 -0.96
CA ASN A 122 41.59 5.43 -0.67
C ASN A 122 40.61 4.25 -0.79
N LEU A 123 39.39 4.50 -1.29
CA LEU A 123 38.29 3.54 -1.43
C LEU A 123 38.12 3.10 -2.89
N ASN A 124 39.24 2.87 -3.58
CA ASN A 124 39.31 2.67 -5.03
C ASN A 124 38.74 1.32 -5.52
N HIS A 125 38.45 0.39 -4.60
CA HIS A 125 37.89 -0.93 -4.90
C HIS A 125 36.49 -1.14 -4.33
N VAL A 126 35.82 -0.06 -3.89
CA VAL A 126 34.44 -0.16 -3.41
C VAL A 126 33.53 -0.55 -4.57
N ARG A 127 32.73 -1.59 -4.35
CA ARG A 127 31.74 -2.11 -5.30
C ARG A 127 30.32 -1.79 -4.88
N LEU A 128 30.07 -1.57 -3.60
CA LEU A 128 28.75 -1.27 -3.06
C LEU A 128 28.84 0.01 -2.23
N LEU A 129 28.06 1.02 -2.60
CA LEU A 129 27.88 2.23 -1.79
C LEU A 129 26.39 2.43 -1.58
N ARG A 130 25.96 2.39 -0.32
CA ARG A 130 24.56 2.55 0.08
C ARG A 130 24.43 3.57 1.20
N LEU A 131 23.96 4.77 0.88
CA LEU A 131 23.59 5.81 1.83
C LEU A 131 22.07 5.96 1.76
N TYR A 132 21.37 5.54 2.82
CA TYR A 132 19.91 5.46 2.81
C TYR A 132 19.32 5.94 4.13
N ILE A 133 18.03 6.23 4.15
CA ILE A 133 17.32 6.66 5.37
C ILE A 133 16.35 5.55 5.75
N GLY A 134 16.66 4.83 6.83
CA GLY A 134 15.83 3.71 7.29
C GLY A 134 14.44 4.12 7.78
N SER A 135 14.20 5.41 8.02
CA SER A 135 12.93 5.94 8.53
C SER A 135 11.89 6.29 7.45
N TRP A 136 12.18 6.14 6.15
CA TRP A 136 11.20 6.45 5.11
C TRP A 136 9.91 5.63 5.29
N ASN A 137 9.98 4.37 5.74
CA ASN A 137 8.79 3.54 5.98
C ASN A 137 7.78 4.15 6.96
N ASN A 138 8.21 5.08 7.83
CA ASN A 138 7.31 5.80 8.75
C ASN A 138 6.81 7.15 8.20
N LEU A 139 7.38 7.60 7.07
CA LEU A 139 7.12 8.89 6.42
C LEU A 139 6.32 8.74 5.13
N LEU A 140 6.26 7.52 4.60
CA LEU A 140 5.39 7.17 3.50
C LEU A 140 3.97 6.96 4.03
N ASP A 141 2.98 7.45 3.31
CA ASP A 141 1.61 6.99 3.46
C ASP A 141 1.48 5.56 2.91
N SER A 142 0.31 4.98 3.04
CA SER A 142 -0.01 3.65 2.50
C SER A 142 0.20 3.53 0.99
N ASN A 143 0.37 4.66 0.30
CA ASN A 143 0.54 4.76 -1.15
C ASN A 143 2.00 4.91 -1.58
N GLY A 144 2.95 4.88 -0.63
CA GLY A 144 4.35 5.17 -0.92
C GLY A 144 4.63 6.64 -1.20
N ASN A 145 3.68 7.55 -0.90
CA ASN A 145 3.88 8.99 -1.01
C ASN A 145 4.40 9.54 0.31
N LEU A 146 5.32 10.48 0.23
CA LEU A 146 5.77 11.24 1.39
C LEU A 146 4.62 12.05 2.02
N ARG A 147 4.35 11.86 3.32
CA ARG A 147 3.45 12.73 4.08
C ARG A 147 3.95 14.17 3.97
N GLU A 148 3.16 15.04 3.31
CA GLU A 148 3.57 16.36 2.78
C GLU A 148 4.22 17.31 3.81
N ASN A 149 4.03 17.08 5.11
CA ASN A 149 4.47 17.99 6.18
C ASN A 149 5.95 17.86 6.59
N LYS A 150 6.81 17.14 5.85
CA LYS A 150 8.25 17.01 6.17
C LYS A 150 9.23 17.17 5.00
N LEU A 151 8.81 17.63 3.82
CA LEU A 151 9.77 18.05 2.79
C LEU A 151 10.31 19.45 3.07
N GLY A 152 11.21 19.48 4.05
CA GLY A 152 12.08 20.61 4.37
C GLY A 152 13.34 20.13 5.10
N ILE A 153 13.75 18.88 4.87
CA ILE A 153 14.91 18.29 5.54
C ILE A 153 16.12 18.63 4.67
N GLU A 154 16.94 19.56 5.14
CA GLU A 154 18.31 19.73 4.67
C GLU A 154 18.96 18.35 4.58
N THR A 155 19.57 18.02 3.43
CA THR A 155 20.25 16.74 3.23
C THR A 155 21.15 16.45 4.42
N LYS A 156 20.92 15.34 5.13
CA LYS A 156 21.79 14.95 6.27
C LYS A 156 23.20 14.60 5.83
N VAL A 157 23.40 14.42 4.53
CA VAL A 157 24.70 14.24 3.91
C VAL A 157 25.19 15.58 3.35
N LYS A 158 26.17 16.19 4.03
CA LYS A 158 26.90 17.35 3.51
C LYS A 158 28.05 16.84 2.66
N ALA A 159 28.05 17.17 1.37
CA ALA A 159 29.09 16.73 0.44
C ALA A 159 29.53 17.89 -0.46
N THR A 160 30.77 17.84 -0.95
CA THR A 160 31.29 18.77 -1.97
C THR A 160 31.43 18.05 -3.29
N SER A 161 31.19 18.72 -4.44
CA SER A 161 31.19 18.04 -5.74
C SER A 161 32.52 17.32 -6.05
N LYS A 162 33.65 17.95 -5.70
CA LYS A 162 35.00 17.40 -5.85
C LYS A 162 35.26 16.12 -5.05
N SER A 163 34.51 15.87 -3.97
CA SER A 163 34.64 14.63 -3.18
C SER A 163 34.17 13.39 -3.94
N LEU A 164 33.31 13.55 -4.94
CA LEU A 164 32.69 12.44 -5.66
C LEU A 164 33.39 12.08 -6.97
N ASP A 165 34.33 12.91 -7.43
CA ASP A 165 35.17 12.60 -8.59
C ASP A 165 36.09 11.38 -8.34
N GLN A 166 36.24 10.99 -7.07
CA GLN A 166 37.05 9.86 -6.61
C GLN A 166 36.24 8.58 -6.36
N LEU A 167 34.97 8.54 -6.81
CA LEU A 167 34.17 7.32 -6.70
C LEU A 167 34.82 6.19 -7.50
N SER A 168 34.87 5.00 -6.88
CA SER A 168 35.42 3.78 -7.49
C SER A 168 34.73 3.44 -8.80
N SER A 169 35.51 3.16 -9.86
CA SER A 169 35.02 2.66 -11.14
C SER A 169 34.60 1.18 -11.10
N GLU A 170 34.91 0.48 -10.01
CA GLU A 170 34.41 -0.88 -9.73
C GLU A 170 33.00 -0.90 -9.10
N LEU A 171 32.38 0.26 -8.87
CA LEU A 171 31.04 0.34 -8.30
C LEU A 171 30.03 -0.45 -9.13
N ARG A 172 29.32 -1.36 -8.47
CA ARG A 172 28.23 -2.19 -8.98
C ARG A 172 26.87 -1.74 -8.44
N LEU A 173 26.83 -1.25 -7.21
CA LEU A 173 25.63 -0.68 -6.60
C LEU A 173 25.95 0.69 -6.03
N LEU A 174 25.21 1.68 -6.48
CA LEU A 174 25.21 3.03 -5.93
C LEU A 174 23.78 3.37 -5.50
N CYS A 175 23.50 3.27 -4.21
CA CYS A 175 22.27 3.75 -3.60
C CYS A 175 22.62 4.97 -2.75
N TRP A 176 22.06 6.12 -3.07
CA TRP A 176 22.32 7.36 -2.39
C TRP A 176 21.04 8.19 -2.35
N GLN A 177 20.25 7.97 -1.31
CA GLN A 177 19.03 8.73 -1.09
C GLN A 177 19.35 10.15 -0.65
N GLU A 178 18.53 11.12 -1.07
CA GLU A 178 18.79 12.55 -0.87
C GLU A 178 20.15 13.00 -1.42
N TYR A 179 20.54 12.47 -2.59
CA TYR A 179 21.77 12.88 -3.26
C TYR A 179 21.77 14.41 -3.45
N PRO A 180 22.77 15.12 -2.90
CA PRO A 180 22.69 16.58 -2.73
C PRO A 180 23.01 17.37 -4.00
N PHE A 181 23.39 16.70 -5.09
CA PHE A 181 23.82 17.35 -6.32
C PHE A 181 22.78 17.23 -7.44
N GLN A 182 22.85 18.17 -8.38
CA GLN A 182 21.91 18.25 -9.50
C GLN A 182 22.20 17.25 -10.62
N HIS A 183 23.40 16.64 -10.63
CA HIS A 183 23.88 15.68 -11.62
C HIS A 183 24.97 14.79 -11.00
N LEU A 184 25.19 13.60 -11.59
CA LEU A 184 26.32 12.74 -11.25
C LEU A 184 27.65 13.41 -11.63
N PRO A 185 28.77 13.07 -10.95
CA PRO A 185 30.07 13.70 -11.21
C PRO A 185 30.54 13.45 -12.65
N SER A 186 31.15 14.47 -13.27
CA SER A 186 31.62 14.36 -14.65
C SER A 186 32.67 13.26 -14.82
N MET A 187 33.56 13.11 -13.83
CA MET A 187 34.62 12.09 -13.81
C MET A 187 34.18 10.69 -13.35
N PHE A 188 32.89 10.49 -13.07
CA PHE A 188 32.38 9.17 -12.69
C PHE A 188 32.22 8.24 -13.90
N TYR A 189 32.88 7.08 -13.87
CA TYR A 189 32.85 6.04 -14.91
C TYR A 189 32.01 4.83 -14.47
N PRO A 190 30.75 4.71 -14.93
CA PRO A 190 29.79 3.78 -14.36
C PRO A 190 29.69 2.44 -15.12
N GLU A 191 30.71 2.04 -15.90
CA GLU A 191 30.65 0.85 -16.77
C GLU A 191 30.44 -0.47 -16.00
N SER A 192 30.82 -0.50 -14.73
CA SER A 192 30.61 -1.64 -13.83
C SER A 192 29.28 -1.60 -13.07
N LEU A 193 28.55 -0.48 -13.17
CA LEU A 193 27.36 -0.22 -12.36
C LEU A 193 26.18 -1.06 -12.84
N VAL A 194 25.55 -1.77 -11.91
CA VAL A 194 24.40 -2.66 -12.13
C VAL A 194 23.13 -2.05 -11.54
N VAL A 195 23.22 -1.39 -10.38
CA VAL A 195 22.09 -0.75 -9.70
C VAL A 195 22.44 0.69 -9.37
N LEU A 196 21.58 1.61 -9.78
CA LEU A 196 21.63 3.03 -9.43
C LEU A 196 20.32 3.43 -8.75
N ASP A 197 20.37 3.80 -7.48
CA ASP A 197 19.24 4.35 -6.73
C ASP A 197 19.63 5.73 -6.20
N LEU A 198 19.05 6.76 -6.78
CA LEU A 198 19.18 8.15 -6.33
C LEU A 198 17.81 8.70 -5.94
N SER A 199 16.94 7.87 -5.37
CA SER A 199 15.60 8.32 -4.94
C SER A 199 15.65 9.49 -3.94
N TYR A 200 14.61 10.33 -3.97
CA TYR A 200 14.46 11.54 -3.13
C TYR A 200 15.56 12.60 -3.33
N SER A 201 16.22 12.61 -4.48
CA SER A 201 17.38 13.49 -4.72
C SER A 201 17.05 14.80 -5.43
N TYR A 202 18.00 15.73 -5.41
CA TYR A 202 17.88 17.07 -6.03
C TYR A 202 18.29 17.10 -7.51
N ILE A 203 18.32 15.93 -8.16
CA ILE A 203 18.79 15.75 -9.53
C ILE A 203 17.88 16.50 -10.50
N LYS A 204 18.49 17.28 -11.39
CA LYS A 204 17.81 17.95 -12.53
C LYS A 204 18.05 17.22 -13.85
N GLU A 205 19.24 16.68 -13.99
CA GLU A 205 19.74 15.94 -15.14
C GLU A 205 20.67 14.85 -14.57
N ILE A 206 20.48 13.58 -14.92
CA ILE A 206 21.22 12.50 -14.25
C ILE A 206 22.71 12.59 -14.57
N TRP A 207 23.06 12.82 -15.84
CA TRP A 207 24.43 13.06 -16.29
C TRP A 207 24.44 13.95 -17.53
N ARG A 208 25.56 14.65 -17.72
CA ARG A 208 25.85 15.43 -18.94
C ARG A 208 26.74 14.64 -19.88
N GLY A 209 26.47 14.76 -21.18
CA GLY A 209 27.24 14.08 -22.24
C GLY A 209 26.99 12.56 -22.28
N SER A 210 27.85 11.84 -22.99
CA SER A 210 27.72 10.39 -23.17
C SER A 210 28.40 9.65 -22.02
N LYS A 211 27.62 9.10 -21.07
CA LYS A 211 28.09 8.13 -20.08
C LYS A 211 27.62 6.74 -20.47
N SER A 212 28.51 5.75 -20.39
CA SER A 212 28.23 4.37 -20.75
C SER A 212 27.81 3.57 -19.50
N PHE A 213 26.52 3.23 -19.40
CA PHE A 213 26.00 2.38 -18.33
C PHE A 213 25.64 0.99 -18.88
N ILE A 214 26.59 0.36 -19.56
CA ILE A 214 26.39 -0.89 -20.28
C ILE A 214 25.94 -2.08 -19.40
N LYS A 215 26.26 -2.09 -18.11
CA LYS A 215 25.89 -3.17 -17.18
C LYS A 215 24.70 -2.82 -16.28
N LEU A 216 24.11 -1.64 -16.45
CA LEU A 216 23.06 -1.15 -15.58
C LEU A 216 21.76 -1.90 -15.87
N VAL A 217 21.20 -2.48 -14.82
CA VAL A 217 19.98 -3.31 -14.83
C VAL A 217 18.82 -2.57 -14.17
N SER A 218 19.07 -1.85 -13.07
CA SER A 218 18.02 -1.13 -12.34
C SER A 218 18.43 0.32 -12.09
N MET A 219 17.52 1.23 -12.41
CA MET A 219 17.64 2.67 -12.17
C MET A 219 16.41 3.18 -11.42
N ASN A 220 16.60 3.60 -10.17
CA ASN A 220 15.57 4.20 -9.34
C ASN A 220 15.87 5.69 -9.07
N LEU A 221 14.97 6.54 -9.51
CA LEU A 221 14.99 7.99 -9.35
C LEU A 221 13.68 8.49 -8.74
N GLY A 222 12.94 7.62 -8.07
CA GLY A 222 11.67 7.97 -7.44
C GLY A 222 11.82 9.20 -6.54
N HIS A 223 10.82 10.08 -6.55
CA HIS A 223 10.77 11.33 -5.79
C HIS A 223 11.87 12.35 -6.14
N CYS A 224 12.54 12.24 -7.30
CA CYS A 224 13.43 13.29 -7.82
C CYS A 224 12.63 14.46 -8.39
N ARG A 225 12.06 15.29 -7.52
CA ARG A 225 11.13 16.38 -7.90
C ARG A 225 11.72 17.45 -8.82
N ASN A 226 13.05 17.55 -8.93
CA ASN A 226 13.73 18.52 -9.78
C ASN A 226 14.04 18.00 -11.19
N LEU A 227 13.84 16.70 -11.45
CA LEU A 227 14.15 16.07 -12.72
C LEU A 227 13.18 16.59 -13.79
N ILE A 228 13.71 17.18 -14.86
CA ILE A 228 12.90 17.78 -15.93
C ILE A 228 12.78 16.83 -17.13
N LYS A 229 13.85 16.11 -17.44
CA LYS A 229 13.96 15.17 -18.57
C LYS A 229 14.81 13.98 -18.17
N THR A 230 14.54 12.80 -18.73
CA THR A 230 15.43 11.64 -18.59
C THR A 230 16.64 11.77 -19.53
N PRO A 231 17.76 11.06 -19.29
CA PRO A 231 18.90 11.08 -20.20
C PRO A 231 18.64 10.20 -21.43
N ASP A 232 19.59 10.24 -22.36
CA ASP A 232 19.68 9.25 -23.43
C ASP A 232 20.04 7.86 -22.86
N PHE A 233 19.27 6.85 -23.26
CA PHE A 233 19.37 5.45 -22.87
C PHE A 233 20.03 4.57 -23.94
N THR A 234 20.49 5.13 -25.07
CA THR A 234 21.18 4.35 -26.11
C THR A 234 22.41 3.59 -25.60
N THR A 235 23.09 4.13 -24.58
CA THR A 235 24.26 3.53 -23.94
C THR A 235 23.94 2.72 -22.68
N THR A 236 22.66 2.40 -22.45
CA THR A 236 22.17 1.64 -21.29
C THR A 236 21.27 0.46 -21.71
N PRO A 237 21.71 -0.42 -22.63
CA PRO A 237 20.82 -1.38 -23.31
C PRO A 237 20.28 -2.50 -22.41
N ASN A 238 20.94 -2.78 -21.29
CA ASN A 238 20.61 -3.88 -20.38
C ASN A 238 19.65 -3.47 -19.24
N LEU A 239 19.05 -2.27 -19.32
CA LEU A 239 18.16 -1.78 -18.29
C LEU A 239 16.86 -2.60 -18.28
N GLU A 240 16.57 -3.23 -17.14
CA GLU A 240 15.37 -4.03 -16.88
C GLU A 240 14.34 -3.25 -16.05
N GLU A 241 14.76 -2.31 -15.22
CA GLU A 241 13.89 -1.54 -14.34
C GLU A 241 14.22 -0.04 -14.38
N LEU A 242 13.22 0.78 -14.70
CA LEU A 242 13.28 2.24 -14.63
C LEU A 242 12.15 2.79 -13.76
N VAL A 243 12.50 3.34 -12.60
CA VAL A 243 11.56 3.92 -11.63
C VAL A 243 11.74 5.43 -11.55
N LEU A 244 10.70 6.16 -11.91
CA LEU A 244 10.58 7.62 -11.95
C LEU A 244 9.34 8.12 -11.17
N ASP A 245 8.80 7.29 -10.26
CA ASP A 245 7.64 7.61 -9.43
C ASP A 245 7.80 9.00 -8.77
N SER A 246 6.77 9.84 -8.79
CA SER A 246 6.69 11.12 -8.09
C SER A 246 7.79 12.12 -8.50
N CYS A 247 8.29 12.02 -9.74
CA CYS A 247 9.08 13.05 -10.39
C CYS A 247 8.17 14.17 -10.93
N GLU A 248 7.62 15.00 -10.03
CA GLU A 248 6.53 15.93 -10.34
C GLU A 248 6.85 16.96 -11.45
N ASN A 249 8.12 17.30 -11.65
CA ASN A 249 8.56 18.23 -12.71
C ASN A 249 9.04 17.58 -14.01
N LEU A 250 8.97 16.26 -14.14
CA LEU A 250 9.33 15.55 -15.37
C LEU A 250 8.34 15.95 -16.47
N ILE A 251 8.86 16.47 -17.59
CA ILE A 251 8.05 16.95 -18.73
C ILE A 251 8.03 15.93 -19.86
N GLU A 252 9.17 15.28 -20.12
CA GLU A 252 9.33 14.30 -21.19
C GLU A 252 10.26 13.16 -20.74
N VAL A 253 10.00 11.96 -21.26
CA VAL A 253 10.92 10.83 -21.21
C VAL A 253 11.63 10.77 -22.57
N HIS A 254 12.95 10.67 -22.55
CA HIS A 254 13.76 10.65 -23.76
C HIS A 254 13.34 9.49 -24.69
N PRO A 255 13.17 9.73 -26.01
CA PRO A 255 12.68 8.73 -26.98
C PRO A 255 13.42 7.40 -26.99
N SER A 256 14.72 7.41 -26.67
CA SER A 256 15.55 6.19 -26.58
C SER A 256 15.05 5.19 -25.54
N VAL A 257 14.15 5.57 -24.61
CA VAL A 257 13.50 4.58 -23.73
C VAL A 257 12.85 3.47 -24.56
N GLY A 258 12.30 3.81 -25.73
CA GLY A 258 11.65 2.87 -26.63
C GLY A 258 12.59 1.86 -27.30
N THR A 259 13.92 2.00 -27.16
CA THR A 259 14.90 1.03 -27.68
C THR A 259 15.31 -0.02 -26.65
N LEU A 260 14.82 0.07 -25.40
CA LEU A 260 15.20 -0.83 -24.30
C LEU A 260 14.44 -2.16 -24.36
N THR A 261 14.96 -3.11 -25.14
CA THR A 261 14.33 -4.43 -25.34
C THR A 261 14.26 -5.29 -24.08
N SER A 262 15.16 -5.05 -23.12
CA SER A 262 15.24 -5.79 -21.84
C SER A 262 14.38 -5.16 -20.74
N LEU A 263 13.77 -3.99 -20.96
CA LEU A 263 13.01 -3.29 -19.93
C LEU A 263 11.75 -4.08 -19.55
N VAL A 264 11.64 -4.44 -18.27
CA VAL A 264 10.52 -5.18 -17.66
C VAL A 264 9.57 -4.23 -16.94
N VAL A 265 10.10 -3.21 -16.26
CA VAL A 265 9.32 -2.26 -15.46
C VAL A 265 9.62 -0.82 -15.88
N LEU A 266 8.57 -0.09 -16.24
CA LEU A 266 8.59 1.35 -16.44
C LEU A 266 7.55 2.00 -15.53
N ASN A 267 8.03 2.65 -14.46
CA ASN A 267 7.17 3.33 -13.49
C ASN A 267 7.35 4.86 -13.58
N LEU A 268 6.35 5.54 -14.12
CA LEU A 268 6.21 6.99 -14.27
C LEU A 268 5.10 7.56 -13.39
N ARG A 269 4.65 6.82 -12.36
CA ARG A 269 3.55 7.23 -11.48
C ARG A 269 3.76 8.65 -10.93
N ASN A 270 2.70 9.44 -10.81
CA ASN A 270 2.72 10.79 -10.25
C ASN A 270 3.72 11.77 -10.92
N CYS A 271 4.11 11.53 -12.19
CA CYS A 271 4.82 12.53 -13.01
C CYS A 271 3.84 13.60 -13.51
N LYS A 272 3.38 14.46 -12.60
CA LYS A 272 2.27 15.41 -12.79
C LYS A 272 2.42 16.37 -13.98
N ARG A 273 3.65 16.63 -14.46
CA ARG A 273 3.94 17.52 -15.59
C ARG A 273 4.27 16.80 -16.89
N LEU A 274 4.26 15.47 -16.92
CA LEU A 274 4.53 14.68 -18.11
C LEU A 274 3.41 14.92 -19.14
N VAL A 275 3.79 15.44 -20.31
CA VAL A 275 2.83 15.81 -21.37
C VAL A 275 2.75 14.74 -22.45
N SER A 276 3.90 14.21 -22.88
CA SER A 276 3.98 13.21 -23.95
C SER A 276 4.07 11.79 -23.38
N PRO A 277 3.36 10.81 -23.95
CA PRO A 277 3.55 9.41 -23.60
C PRO A 277 4.98 8.94 -23.93
N PRO A 278 5.53 7.95 -23.20
CA PRO A 278 6.82 7.37 -23.54
C PRO A 278 6.75 6.63 -24.89
N MET A 279 7.83 6.67 -25.68
CA MET A 279 7.93 5.80 -26.86
C MET A 279 8.07 4.34 -26.42
N CYS A 280 7.21 3.48 -26.95
CA CYS A 280 7.11 2.08 -26.53
C CYS A 280 7.44 1.05 -27.64
N THR A 281 7.89 1.51 -28.82
CA THR A 281 7.99 0.72 -30.04
C THR A 281 8.82 -0.57 -29.90
N GLY A 282 9.94 -0.54 -29.15
CA GLY A 282 10.86 -1.67 -28.99
C GLY A 282 10.85 -2.32 -27.60
N LEU A 283 9.89 -1.99 -26.72
CA LEU A 283 9.81 -2.50 -25.35
C LEU A 283 9.20 -3.91 -25.29
N THR A 284 9.84 -4.89 -25.93
CA THR A 284 9.28 -6.25 -26.11
C THR A 284 9.16 -7.07 -24.83
N SER A 285 9.96 -6.77 -23.80
CA SER A 285 9.97 -7.49 -22.52
C SER A 285 9.16 -6.81 -21.42
N LEU A 286 8.51 -5.67 -21.72
CA LEU A 286 7.85 -4.85 -20.70
C LEU A 286 6.63 -5.57 -20.14
N GLN A 287 6.65 -5.79 -18.83
CA GLN A 287 5.57 -6.45 -18.08
C GLN A 287 4.73 -5.43 -17.30
N ILE A 288 5.35 -4.35 -16.79
CA ILE A 288 4.67 -3.35 -15.97
C ILE A 288 4.88 -1.96 -16.58
N LEU A 289 3.78 -1.31 -16.94
CA LEU A 289 3.74 0.10 -17.33
C LEU A 289 2.83 0.86 -16.37
N ASN A 290 3.42 1.77 -15.58
CA ASN A 290 2.66 2.62 -14.67
C ASN A 290 2.82 4.09 -15.06
N ILE A 291 1.76 4.71 -15.57
CA ILE A 291 1.65 6.14 -15.91
C ILE A 291 0.58 6.84 -15.05
N SER A 292 0.17 6.22 -13.94
CA SER A 292 -0.93 6.71 -13.10
C SER A 292 -0.59 8.04 -12.43
N GLY A 293 -1.55 8.95 -12.29
CA GLY A 293 -1.31 10.26 -11.68
C GLY A 293 -0.55 11.25 -12.58
N CYS A 294 -0.28 10.91 -13.85
CA CYS A 294 0.25 11.83 -14.86
C CYS A 294 -0.85 12.80 -15.35
N LYS A 295 -1.10 13.85 -14.58
CA LYS A 295 -2.22 14.80 -14.77
C LYS A 295 -2.20 15.65 -16.05
N LYS A 296 -1.13 15.60 -16.84
CA LYS A 296 -1.05 16.30 -18.13
C LYS A 296 -0.99 15.35 -19.33
N LEU A 297 -0.99 14.05 -19.07
CA LEU A 297 -0.95 13.02 -20.09
C LEU A 297 -2.39 12.73 -20.53
N ASP A 298 -2.69 12.99 -21.80
CA ASP A 298 -4.04 12.88 -22.39
C ASP A 298 -4.16 11.76 -23.43
N GLU A 299 -3.05 11.13 -23.83
CA GLU A 299 -3.03 10.02 -24.78
C GLU A 299 -2.10 8.87 -24.32
N PHE A 300 -2.43 7.65 -24.75
CA PHE A 300 -1.53 6.50 -24.63
C PHE A 300 -0.44 6.53 -25.73
N PRO A 301 0.67 5.80 -25.57
CA PRO A 301 1.61 5.58 -26.67
C PRO A 301 0.89 4.96 -27.89
N GLU A 302 1.11 5.50 -29.09
CA GLU A 302 0.51 4.98 -30.34
C GLU A 302 0.77 3.47 -30.51
N ASP A 303 1.94 3.02 -30.08
CA ASP A 303 2.44 1.66 -30.18
C ASP A 303 2.04 0.73 -29.01
N LEU A 304 1.10 1.13 -28.14
CA LEU A 304 0.71 0.33 -26.96
C LEU A 304 0.44 -1.14 -27.28
N GLY A 305 -0.23 -1.42 -28.41
CA GLY A 305 -0.57 -2.79 -28.82
C GLY A 305 0.62 -3.69 -29.18
N LYS A 306 1.83 -3.14 -29.31
CA LYS A 306 3.09 -3.90 -29.53
C LYS A 306 3.65 -4.51 -28.25
N LEU A 307 3.20 -4.08 -27.07
CA LEU A 307 3.67 -4.56 -25.77
C LEU A 307 3.08 -5.94 -25.40
N LYS A 308 3.42 -6.97 -26.18
CA LYS A 308 2.83 -8.32 -26.03
C LYS A 308 3.16 -9.02 -24.71
N ALA A 309 4.22 -8.60 -24.02
CA ALA A 309 4.59 -9.11 -22.70
C ALA A 309 3.88 -8.40 -21.54
N LEU A 310 3.08 -7.35 -21.80
CA LEU A 310 2.49 -6.52 -20.74
C LEU A 310 1.50 -7.34 -19.90
N VAL A 311 1.73 -7.29 -18.58
CA VAL A 311 0.93 -7.95 -17.54
C VAL A 311 0.13 -6.91 -16.76
N GLU A 312 0.73 -5.75 -16.48
CA GLU A 312 0.09 -4.68 -15.70
C GLU A 312 0.15 -3.33 -16.45
N LEU A 313 -1.02 -2.72 -16.61
CA LEU A 313 -1.16 -1.37 -17.14
C LEU A 313 -1.89 -0.50 -16.12
N HIS A 314 -1.19 0.49 -15.59
CA HIS A 314 -1.76 1.46 -14.65
C HIS A 314 -1.74 2.86 -15.27
N ALA A 315 -2.91 3.46 -15.44
CA ALA A 315 -3.15 4.74 -16.07
C ALA A 315 -4.29 5.54 -15.42
N ASP A 316 -4.63 5.22 -14.17
CA ASP A 316 -5.60 5.99 -13.39
C ASP A 316 -5.11 7.41 -13.10
N ARG A 317 -6.03 8.34 -12.88
CA ARG A 317 -5.76 9.76 -12.56
C ARG A 317 -4.90 10.47 -13.61
N THR A 318 -5.10 10.11 -14.88
CA THR A 318 -4.55 10.80 -16.04
C THR A 318 -5.62 11.69 -16.69
N CYS A 319 -5.28 12.44 -17.74
CA CYS A 319 -6.27 13.13 -18.58
C CYS A 319 -6.68 12.29 -19.80
N ILE A 320 -6.29 11.02 -19.84
CA ILE A 320 -6.59 10.12 -20.95
C ILE A 320 -8.07 9.77 -20.93
N LYS A 321 -8.81 10.16 -21.97
CA LYS A 321 -10.28 10.06 -21.98
C LYS A 321 -10.81 8.68 -22.36
N GLN A 322 -10.07 7.91 -23.14
CA GLN A 322 -10.51 6.65 -23.73
C GLN A 322 -9.39 5.63 -23.77
N LEU A 323 -9.74 4.36 -23.62
CA LEU A 323 -8.83 3.26 -23.89
C LEU A 323 -8.71 3.04 -25.40
N PRO A 324 -7.50 2.91 -25.97
CA PRO A 324 -7.32 2.68 -27.39
C PRO A 324 -7.70 1.23 -27.73
N TYR A 325 -8.24 0.99 -28.93
CA TYR A 325 -8.57 -0.37 -29.41
C TYR A 325 -7.34 -1.30 -29.43
N SER A 326 -6.13 -0.74 -29.52
CA SER A 326 -4.88 -1.50 -29.44
C SER A 326 -4.70 -2.20 -28.09
N ILE A 327 -5.44 -1.84 -27.03
CA ILE A 327 -5.40 -2.57 -25.75
C ILE A 327 -5.84 -4.03 -25.90
N LEU A 328 -6.73 -4.32 -26.87
CA LEU A 328 -7.21 -5.68 -27.16
C LEU A 328 -6.09 -6.59 -27.70
N CYS A 329 -4.94 -6.02 -28.10
CA CYS A 329 -3.77 -6.75 -28.52
C CYS A 329 -2.93 -7.31 -27.36
N LEU A 330 -3.25 -6.95 -26.11
CA LEU A 330 -2.48 -7.27 -24.90
C LEU A 330 -2.99 -8.56 -24.22
N GLY A 331 -2.89 -9.70 -24.91
CA GLY A 331 -3.45 -10.98 -24.43
C GLY A 331 -2.82 -11.55 -23.13
N ASN A 332 -1.79 -10.92 -22.59
CA ASN A 332 -1.17 -11.29 -21.30
C ASN A 332 -1.58 -10.38 -20.13
N LEU A 333 -2.41 -9.36 -20.39
CA LEU A 333 -2.80 -8.38 -19.39
C LEU A 333 -3.62 -9.04 -18.27
N GLN A 334 -3.18 -8.83 -17.04
CA GLN A 334 -3.82 -9.31 -15.80
C GLN A 334 -4.37 -8.15 -14.96
N VAL A 335 -3.73 -6.98 -15.02
CA VAL A 335 -4.13 -5.79 -14.26
C VAL A 335 -4.33 -4.61 -15.20
N LEU A 336 -5.51 -4.00 -15.13
CA LEU A 336 -5.87 -2.78 -15.84
C LEU A 336 -6.43 -1.75 -14.86
N SER A 337 -5.69 -0.66 -14.63
CA SER A 337 -6.18 0.50 -13.87
C SER A 337 -6.31 1.72 -14.79
N PHE A 338 -7.51 2.28 -14.91
CA PHE A 338 -7.83 3.40 -15.79
C PHE A 338 -8.79 4.42 -15.14
N GLY A 339 -8.96 4.38 -13.81
CA GLY A 339 -9.94 5.22 -13.12
C GLY A 339 -9.69 6.73 -13.31
N GLN A 340 -10.71 7.50 -13.67
CA GLN A 340 -10.61 8.92 -14.08
C GLN A 340 -10.94 9.92 -12.96
N ARG A 341 -10.47 9.67 -11.74
CA ARG A 341 -10.82 10.53 -10.60
C ARG A 341 -10.37 11.97 -10.80
N GLU A 342 -11.34 12.89 -10.82
CA GLU A 342 -11.09 14.31 -10.63
C GLU A 342 -10.79 14.57 -9.16
N ASP A 343 -9.55 14.94 -8.84
CA ASP A 343 -9.19 15.38 -7.51
C ASP A 343 -10.06 16.58 -7.12
N LEU A 344 -10.89 16.42 -6.08
CA LEU A 344 -11.77 17.45 -5.49
C LEU A 344 -11.04 18.65 -4.84
N GLN A 345 -9.82 19.00 -5.27
CA GLN A 345 -9.06 20.17 -4.81
C GLN A 345 -8.31 20.94 -5.91
N SER A 346 -8.94 21.14 -7.07
CA SER A 346 -8.49 22.20 -8.00
C SER A 346 -9.62 23.11 -8.48
N LYS A 347 -10.42 23.63 -7.54
CA LYS A 347 -10.87 25.03 -7.67
C LYS A 347 -9.70 25.95 -7.28
N SER A 348 -8.58 25.82 -7.98
CA SER A 348 -7.51 26.80 -7.96
C SER A 348 -7.79 27.77 -9.09
N LEU A 349 -8.10 29.00 -8.71
CA LEU A 349 -8.17 30.18 -9.57
C LEU A 349 -6.88 30.26 -10.41
N ILE A 350 -6.94 29.85 -11.68
CA ILE A 350 -6.03 30.39 -12.69
C ILE A 350 -6.88 31.37 -13.47
N SER A 351 -6.68 32.64 -13.14
CA SER A 351 -7.06 33.76 -13.98
C SER A 351 -6.52 33.55 -15.39
N ASP A 352 -7.40 33.69 -16.36
CA ASP A 352 -7.23 34.39 -17.63
C ASP A 352 -6.01 34.06 -18.51
N HIS A 353 -6.30 33.90 -19.80
CA HIS A 353 -5.39 33.64 -20.94
C HIS A 353 -5.20 32.16 -21.34
N TRP A 354 -6.32 31.46 -21.54
CA TRP A 354 -6.40 30.41 -22.57
C TRP A 354 -6.90 31.05 -23.89
N PRO A 355 -6.22 30.91 -25.05
CA PRO A 355 -6.69 31.48 -26.30
C PRO A 355 -8.08 30.97 -26.69
N SER A 356 -9.01 31.91 -26.85
CA SER A 356 -10.45 31.74 -27.08
C SER A 356 -10.85 31.22 -28.47
N PHE A 357 -9.98 30.45 -29.15
CA PHE A 357 -10.25 29.89 -30.48
C PHE A 357 -10.48 28.37 -30.52
N LEU A 358 -10.60 27.69 -29.37
CA LEU A 358 -10.95 26.26 -29.32
C LEU A 358 -12.28 25.93 -28.64
N THR A 359 -13.08 26.93 -28.25
CA THR A 359 -14.37 26.73 -27.57
C THR A 359 -15.57 26.98 -28.48
N SER A 360 -15.67 26.25 -29.58
CA SER A 360 -16.91 26.20 -30.38
C SER A 360 -17.30 24.80 -30.85
N LYS A 361 -16.93 23.77 -30.07
CA LYS A 361 -17.42 22.38 -30.18
C LYS A 361 -17.44 21.68 -28.82
N MET A 362 -18.12 22.25 -27.83
CA MET A 362 -18.60 21.48 -26.65
C MET A 362 -20.07 21.12 -26.85
N HIS A 363 -20.35 20.40 -27.93
CA HIS A 363 -21.59 19.64 -28.07
C HIS A 363 -21.27 18.23 -27.58
N HIS A 364 -21.91 17.84 -26.47
CA HIS A 364 -22.00 16.46 -25.94
C HIS A 364 -20.66 15.71 -25.83
N LEU A 365 -20.10 15.55 -24.62
CA LEU A 365 -19.10 14.50 -24.42
C LEU A 365 -19.74 13.16 -24.86
N PRO A 366 -19.24 12.47 -25.90
CA PRO A 366 -19.66 11.11 -26.12
C PRO A 366 -19.22 10.30 -24.90
N SER A 367 -20.11 9.48 -24.36
CA SER A 367 -19.80 8.50 -23.31
C SER A 367 -18.47 7.83 -23.64
N ALA A 368 -17.55 7.74 -22.69
CA ALA A 368 -16.30 7.01 -22.90
C ALA A 368 -16.67 5.56 -23.24
N ALA A 369 -16.54 5.19 -24.51
CA ALA A 369 -16.78 3.84 -24.94
C ALA A 369 -15.56 3.02 -24.54
N LEU A 370 -15.65 2.27 -23.44
CA LEU A 370 -14.73 1.16 -23.23
C LEU A 370 -14.96 0.15 -24.36
N PRO A 371 -13.92 -0.31 -25.07
CA PRO A 371 -14.05 -1.45 -25.96
C PRO A 371 -14.41 -2.69 -25.12
N SER A 372 -15.13 -3.66 -25.70
CA SER A 372 -15.40 -4.91 -25.00
C SER A 372 -14.09 -5.62 -24.67
N LEU A 373 -13.81 -5.77 -23.39
CA LEU A 373 -12.59 -6.38 -22.87
C LEU A 373 -12.64 -7.92 -22.91
N ALA A 374 -13.69 -8.52 -23.48
CA ALA A 374 -13.93 -9.96 -23.45
C ALA A 374 -12.78 -10.81 -24.03
N THR A 375 -11.94 -10.23 -24.90
CA THR A 375 -10.77 -10.88 -25.48
C THR A 375 -9.59 -11.01 -24.51
N LEU A 376 -9.57 -10.24 -23.42
CA LEU A 376 -8.52 -10.19 -22.42
C LEU A 376 -8.80 -11.18 -21.27
N ASN A 377 -8.89 -12.46 -21.60
CA ASN A 377 -9.34 -13.52 -20.69
C ASN A 377 -8.43 -13.81 -19.47
N LYS A 378 -7.24 -13.21 -19.40
CA LYS A 378 -6.32 -13.30 -18.26
C LYS A 378 -6.49 -12.18 -17.22
N LEU A 379 -7.39 -11.22 -17.47
CA LEU A 379 -7.65 -10.13 -16.54
C LEU A 379 -8.14 -10.67 -15.18
N ARG A 380 -7.43 -10.26 -14.13
CA ARG A 380 -7.76 -10.51 -12.71
C ARG A 380 -8.26 -9.23 -12.05
N ASN A 381 -7.66 -8.08 -12.36
CA ASN A 381 -7.97 -6.82 -11.71
C ASN A 381 -8.34 -5.75 -12.74
N ILE A 382 -9.52 -5.15 -12.59
CA ILE A 382 -10.01 -4.07 -13.44
C ILE A 382 -10.47 -2.91 -12.58
N ASP A 383 -9.88 -1.72 -12.79
CA ASP A 383 -10.37 -0.46 -12.28
C ASP A 383 -10.73 0.48 -13.44
N VAL A 384 -12.02 0.75 -13.59
CA VAL A 384 -12.60 1.71 -14.54
C VAL A 384 -13.52 2.70 -13.81
N SER A 385 -13.13 3.05 -12.59
CA SER A 385 -13.88 3.98 -11.75
C SER A 385 -13.90 5.39 -12.33
N HIS A 386 -15.02 6.10 -12.18
CA HIS A 386 -15.24 7.47 -12.67
C HIS A 386 -15.04 7.68 -14.18
N CYS A 387 -15.05 6.61 -14.99
CA CYS A 387 -14.88 6.69 -16.44
C CYS A 387 -16.14 7.15 -17.20
N ASN A 388 -17.24 7.45 -16.51
CA ASN A 388 -18.55 7.77 -17.11
C ASN A 388 -19.02 6.68 -18.10
N ILE A 389 -18.80 5.43 -17.72
CA ILE A 389 -19.14 4.27 -18.55
C ILE A 389 -20.61 3.90 -18.41
N THR A 390 -21.16 3.30 -19.46
CA THR A 390 -22.57 2.91 -19.52
C THR A 390 -22.72 1.40 -19.40
N GLU A 391 -23.94 0.92 -19.19
CA GLU A 391 -24.25 -0.52 -19.08
C GLU A 391 -23.80 -1.30 -20.34
N ALA A 392 -23.86 -0.69 -21.52
CA ALA A 392 -23.39 -1.28 -22.77
C ALA A 392 -21.87 -1.53 -22.80
N SER A 393 -21.09 -0.76 -22.03
CA SER A 393 -19.63 -0.92 -21.91
C SER A 393 -19.23 -2.14 -21.08
N LEU A 394 -20.16 -2.70 -20.30
CA LEU A 394 -19.94 -3.92 -19.52
C LEU A 394 -20.26 -5.20 -20.30
N ASP A 395 -20.62 -5.08 -21.59
CA ASP A 395 -20.89 -6.24 -22.43
C ASP A 395 -19.64 -7.12 -22.60
N GLY A 396 -19.82 -8.42 -22.37
CA GLY A 396 -18.74 -9.40 -22.36
C GLY A 396 -17.88 -9.44 -21.09
N ILE A 397 -18.13 -8.61 -20.07
CA ILE A 397 -17.36 -8.68 -18.79
C ILE A 397 -17.55 -10.03 -18.08
N ALA A 398 -18.72 -10.65 -18.24
CA ALA A 398 -19.03 -11.97 -17.72
C ALA A 398 -18.18 -13.10 -18.36
N CYS A 399 -17.46 -12.83 -19.45
CA CYS A 399 -16.53 -13.77 -20.08
C CYS A 399 -15.16 -13.80 -19.39
N LEU A 400 -14.87 -12.86 -18.49
CA LEU A 400 -13.59 -12.76 -17.78
C LEU A 400 -13.55 -13.71 -16.58
N SER A 401 -13.45 -15.01 -16.85
CA SER A 401 -13.54 -16.06 -15.82
C SER A 401 -12.46 -16.01 -14.74
N MET A 402 -11.34 -15.32 -14.98
CA MET A 402 -10.23 -15.13 -14.03
C MET A 402 -10.36 -13.84 -13.20
N LEU A 403 -11.43 -13.06 -13.37
CA LEU A 403 -11.59 -11.78 -12.71
C LEU A 403 -11.77 -11.96 -11.20
N GLU A 404 -10.88 -11.33 -10.41
CA GLU A 404 -10.85 -11.35 -8.95
C GLU A 404 -11.33 -10.03 -8.35
N ASN A 405 -10.94 -8.91 -8.96
CA ASN A 405 -11.22 -7.57 -8.44
C ASN A 405 -11.81 -6.68 -9.55
N LEU A 406 -13.00 -6.14 -9.30
CA LEU A 406 -13.70 -5.26 -10.23
C LEU A 406 -14.12 -3.96 -9.55
N ASN A 407 -13.52 -2.84 -9.96
CA ASN A 407 -13.88 -1.51 -9.50
C ASN A 407 -14.62 -0.72 -10.59
N LEU A 408 -15.90 -0.44 -10.32
CA LEU A 408 -16.84 0.30 -11.15
C LEU A 408 -17.30 1.61 -10.48
N SER A 409 -16.67 2.01 -9.39
CA SER A 409 -17.05 3.16 -8.56
C SER A 409 -17.21 4.46 -9.35
N GLY A 410 -18.10 5.34 -8.92
CA GLY A 410 -18.25 6.70 -9.46
C GLY A 410 -18.88 6.78 -10.86
N ASN A 411 -19.50 5.70 -11.33
CA ASN A 411 -20.18 5.63 -12.61
C ASN A 411 -21.72 5.69 -12.44
N ASP A 412 -22.42 5.99 -13.54
CA ASP A 412 -23.84 6.37 -13.53
C ASP A 412 -24.79 5.21 -13.91
N PHE A 413 -24.48 3.99 -13.49
CA PHE A 413 -25.30 2.80 -13.77
C PHE A 413 -26.68 2.87 -13.12
N LYS A 414 -27.72 2.40 -13.81
CA LYS A 414 -29.03 2.14 -13.18
C LYS A 414 -29.12 0.68 -12.73
N ARG A 415 -28.63 -0.22 -13.58
CA ARG A 415 -28.55 -1.67 -13.35
C ARG A 415 -27.20 -2.19 -13.83
N LEU A 416 -26.78 -3.32 -13.28
CA LEU A 416 -25.57 -4.04 -13.70
C LEU A 416 -25.97 -5.40 -14.29
N PRO A 417 -25.17 -5.96 -15.22
CA PRO A 417 -25.37 -7.32 -15.68
C PRO A 417 -25.12 -8.33 -14.55
N SER A 418 -25.65 -9.55 -14.68
CA SER A 418 -25.41 -10.63 -13.70
C SER A 418 -23.92 -11.01 -13.67
N PHE A 419 -23.36 -11.10 -12.46
CA PHE A 419 -21.97 -11.51 -12.21
C PHE A 419 -21.86 -12.93 -11.66
N SER A 420 -22.96 -13.67 -11.60
CA SER A 420 -23.04 -15.05 -11.08
C SER A 420 -22.03 -16.04 -11.71
N LYS A 421 -21.61 -15.79 -12.97
CA LYS A 421 -20.64 -16.63 -13.69
C LYS A 421 -19.17 -16.31 -13.37
N LEU A 422 -18.89 -15.21 -12.68
CA LEU A 422 -17.54 -14.79 -12.33
C LEU A 422 -17.09 -15.47 -11.03
N LEU A 423 -16.82 -16.78 -11.11
CA LEU A 423 -16.59 -17.62 -9.92
C LEU A 423 -15.33 -17.25 -9.11
N HIS A 424 -14.38 -16.51 -9.69
CA HIS A 424 -13.19 -16.02 -9.00
C HIS A 424 -13.35 -14.60 -8.45
N LEU A 425 -14.49 -13.93 -8.67
CA LEU A 425 -14.67 -12.54 -8.26
C LEU A 425 -14.82 -12.47 -6.73
N GLU A 426 -13.82 -11.86 -6.09
CA GLU A 426 -13.73 -11.71 -4.64
C GLU A 426 -14.14 -10.30 -4.20
N LYS A 427 -13.85 -9.26 -5.00
CA LYS A 427 -14.09 -7.86 -4.61
C LYS A 427 -14.80 -7.06 -5.69
N LEU A 428 -15.88 -6.37 -5.31
CA LEU A 428 -16.67 -5.49 -6.17
C LEU A 428 -16.78 -4.07 -5.59
N GLY A 429 -16.29 -3.08 -6.34
CA GLY A 429 -16.34 -1.65 -6.00
C GLY A 429 -17.41 -0.92 -6.79
N LEU A 430 -18.33 -0.27 -6.09
CA LEU A 430 -19.49 0.47 -6.61
C LEU A 430 -19.63 1.84 -5.91
N VAL A 431 -18.59 2.30 -5.24
CA VAL A 431 -18.63 3.49 -4.41
C VAL A 431 -19.10 4.71 -5.20
N GLY A 432 -20.08 5.45 -4.68
CA GLY A 432 -20.57 6.66 -5.32
C GLY A 432 -21.34 6.43 -6.64
N CYS A 433 -21.75 5.20 -6.96
CA CYS A 433 -22.66 4.89 -8.07
C CYS A 433 -24.09 5.33 -7.73
N LYS A 434 -24.37 6.64 -7.79
CA LYS A 434 -25.58 7.26 -7.21
C LYS A 434 -26.90 6.83 -7.86
N LYS A 435 -26.88 6.29 -9.08
CA LYS A 435 -28.07 5.92 -9.85
C LYS A 435 -28.45 4.44 -9.74
N ILE A 436 -27.60 3.61 -9.13
CA ILE A 436 -27.86 2.17 -9.04
C ILE A 436 -29.05 1.92 -8.11
N GLU A 437 -30.05 1.16 -8.59
CA GLU A 437 -31.27 0.87 -7.82
C GLU A 437 -31.23 -0.49 -7.12
N ALA A 438 -30.54 -1.46 -7.71
CA ALA A 438 -30.37 -2.81 -7.21
C ALA A 438 -28.99 -3.35 -7.60
N LEU A 439 -28.43 -4.21 -6.76
CA LEU A 439 -27.20 -4.93 -7.06
C LEU A 439 -27.46 -6.07 -8.06
N PRO A 440 -26.45 -6.48 -8.85
CA PRO A 440 -26.57 -7.64 -9.71
C PRO A 440 -26.58 -8.93 -8.89
N GLU A 441 -26.94 -10.05 -9.52
CA GLU A 441 -26.68 -11.36 -8.94
C GLU A 441 -25.17 -11.57 -8.79
N LEU A 442 -24.74 -11.92 -7.57
CA LEU A 442 -23.34 -12.03 -7.19
C LEU A 442 -22.88 -13.49 -7.19
N PRO A 443 -21.59 -13.75 -7.47
CA PRO A 443 -21.01 -15.08 -7.36
C PRO A 443 -20.82 -15.50 -5.89
N PRO A 444 -20.73 -16.82 -5.60
CA PRO A 444 -20.65 -17.34 -4.22
C PRO A 444 -19.35 -17.00 -3.50
N ASN A 445 -18.25 -16.73 -4.22
CA ASN A 445 -16.94 -16.44 -3.63
C ASN A 445 -16.73 -14.95 -3.28
N ILE A 446 -17.74 -14.10 -3.44
CA ILE A 446 -17.61 -12.69 -3.12
C ILE A 446 -17.28 -12.49 -1.62
N GLN A 447 -16.24 -11.70 -1.37
CA GLN A 447 -15.73 -11.39 -0.04
C GLN A 447 -16.02 -9.93 0.34
N LEU A 448 -15.93 -9.01 -0.63
CA LEU A 448 -16.07 -7.57 -0.38
C LEU A 448 -16.99 -6.91 -1.41
N ILE A 449 -17.97 -6.15 -0.92
CA ILE A 449 -18.74 -5.19 -1.72
C ILE A 449 -18.63 -3.81 -1.09
N GLU A 450 -18.02 -2.89 -1.84
CA GLU A 450 -17.93 -1.48 -1.47
C GLU A 450 -18.98 -0.69 -2.26
N ALA A 451 -20.13 -0.41 -1.67
CA ALA A 451 -21.23 0.30 -2.31
C ALA A 451 -21.65 1.53 -1.50
N GLN A 452 -20.68 2.23 -0.90
CA GLN A 452 -20.93 3.42 -0.13
C GLN A 452 -21.43 4.57 -1.03
N ASP A 453 -22.26 5.45 -0.49
CA ASP A 453 -22.83 6.59 -1.23
C ASP A 453 -23.68 6.24 -2.47
N CYS A 454 -24.13 4.99 -2.59
CA CYS A 454 -25.13 4.53 -3.56
C CYS A 454 -26.55 4.93 -3.13
N ILE A 455 -26.85 6.23 -3.15
CA ILE A 455 -28.07 6.82 -2.59
C ILE A 455 -29.40 6.34 -3.22
N SER A 456 -29.37 5.71 -4.39
CA SER A 456 -30.56 5.18 -5.06
C SER A 456 -30.81 3.70 -4.79
N LEU A 457 -29.88 3.02 -4.13
CA LEU A 457 -29.95 1.59 -3.86
C LEU A 457 -31.12 1.31 -2.91
N LYS A 458 -32.01 0.39 -3.29
CA LYS A 458 -33.26 0.10 -2.57
C LYS A 458 -33.20 -1.21 -1.77
N GLU A 459 -32.35 -2.14 -2.17
CA GLU A 459 -32.33 -3.51 -1.67
C GLU A 459 -30.90 -4.00 -1.46
N LEU A 460 -30.75 -4.91 -0.49
CA LEU A 460 -29.52 -5.64 -0.21
C LEU A 460 -29.39 -6.88 -1.12
N PRO A 461 -28.20 -7.50 -1.22
CA PRO A 461 -28.02 -8.77 -1.92
C PRO A 461 -29.06 -9.83 -1.50
N THR A 462 -29.61 -10.57 -2.47
CA THR A 462 -30.68 -11.54 -2.24
C THR A 462 -30.21 -12.79 -1.49
N LYS A 463 -31.15 -13.37 -0.72
CA LYS A 463 -30.98 -14.54 0.18
C LYS A 463 -30.62 -15.87 -0.51
N SER A 464 -30.61 -15.92 -1.84
CA SER A 464 -30.50 -17.17 -2.61
C SER A 464 -29.07 -17.67 -2.79
N THR A 465 -28.06 -16.83 -2.57
CA THR A 465 -26.66 -17.19 -2.77
C THR A 465 -26.07 -17.70 -1.46
N VAL A 466 -25.76 -18.99 -1.40
CA VAL A 466 -24.89 -19.51 -0.34
C VAL A 466 -23.48 -19.05 -0.66
N TYR A 467 -22.94 -18.15 0.14
CA TYR A 467 -21.58 -17.71 -0.05
C TYR A 467 -20.59 -18.73 0.53
N GLU A 468 -19.43 -18.85 -0.10
CA GLU A 468 -18.42 -19.85 0.26
C GLU A 468 -17.19 -19.24 0.95
N SER A 469 -17.09 -17.91 0.98
CA SER A 469 -15.97 -17.20 1.62
C SER A 469 -16.03 -17.24 3.14
N SER A 470 -14.87 -17.41 3.77
CA SER A 470 -14.73 -17.36 5.23
C SER A 470 -14.85 -15.96 5.84
N ILE A 471 -14.66 -14.91 5.04
CA ILE A 471 -14.80 -13.51 5.47
C ILE A 471 -15.65 -12.77 4.45
N GLN A 472 -16.65 -12.05 4.95
CA GLN A 472 -17.52 -11.21 4.15
C GLN A 472 -17.66 -9.81 4.73
N CYS A 473 -17.62 -8.82 3.84
CA CYS A 473 -17.81 -7.43 4.19
C CYS A 473 -18.66 -6.73 3.14
N PHE A 474 -19.78 -6.17 3.60
CA PHE A 474 -20.69 -5.42 2.77
C PHE A 474 -20.79 -4.00 3.32
N ASP A 475 -20.36 -3.01 2.55
CA ASP A 475 -20.38 -1.62 2.97
C ASP A 475 -21.35 -0.79 2.13
N PHE A 476 -22.45 -0.40 2.78
CA PHE A 476 -23.52 0.42 2.25
C PHE A 476 -23.64 1.76 3.00
N THR A 477 -22.52 2.26 3.53
CA THR A 477 -22.46 3.56 4.22
C THR A 477 -23.15 4.65 3.40
N ASN A 478 -23.96 5.48 4.06
CA ASN A 478 -24.76 6.56 3.46
C ASN A 478 -25.87 6.12 2.46
N CYS A 479 -26.16 4.83 2.29
CA CYS A 479 -27.22 4.33 1.40
C CYS A 479 -28.61 4.33 2.07
N ALA A 480 -29.15 5.52 2.38
CA ALA A 480 -30.34 5.66 3.23
C ALA A 480 -31.59 4.90 2.72
N LYS A 481 -31.82 4.86 1.40
CA LYS A 481 -32.98 4.20 0.80
C LYS A 481 -33.02 2.69 1.03
N VAL A 482 -31.86 2.05 1.22
CA VAL A 482 -31.80 0.62 1.54
C VAL A 482 -32.61 0.36 2.80
N MET A 483 -32.47 1.21 3.82
CA MET A 483 -33.12 1.04 5.11
C MET A 483 -34.64 1.19 5.08
N GLU A 484 -35.22 1.81 4.04
CA GLU A 484 -36.68 1.94 3.90
C GLU A 484 -37.35 0.59 3.66
N ASN A 485 -36.62 -0.38 3.08
CA ASN A 485 -37.15 -1.68 2.66
C ASN A 485 -36.57 -2.87 3.44
N GLN A 486 -35.72 -2.65 4.46
CA GLN A 486 -35.11 -3.74 5.22
C GLN A 486 -35.83 -4.01 6.55
N SER A 487 -36.17 -5.28 6.79
CA SER A 487 -36.59 -5.77 8.10
C SER A 487 -35.39 -6.22 8.94
N VAL A 488 -35.55 -6.28 10.25
CA VAL A 488 -34.53 -6.86 11.15
C VAL A 488 -34.24 -8.31 10.77
N GLU A 489 -35.26 -9.06 10.38
CA GLU A 489 -35.12 -10.43 9.90
C GLU A 489 -34.23 -10.51 8.66
N SER A 490 -34.41 -9.60 7.69
CA SER A 490 -33.55 -9.53 6.49
C SER A 490 -32.09 -9.32 6.84
N LEU A 491 -31.81 -8.38 7.76
CA LEU A 491 -30.46 -8.10 8.23
C LEU A 491 -29.85 -9.30 8.98
N VAL A 492 -30.63 -9.99 9.81
CA VAL A 492 -30.18 -11.18 10.55
C VAL A 492 -29.92 -12.35 9.60
N THR A 493 -30.77 -12.57 8.59
CA THR A 493 -30.53 -13.57 7.54
C THR A 493 -29.21 -13.32 6.81
N MET A 494 -28.88 -12.05 6.51
CA MET A 494 -27.62 -11.71 5.85
C MET A 494 -26.41 -11.80 6.79
N LEU A 495 -26.61 -11.58 8.10
CA LEU A 495 -25.56 -11.59 9.11
C LEU A 495 -25.17 -13.01 9.54
N LEU A 496 -26.13 -13.94 9.56
CA LEU A 496 -25.93 -15.31 10.05
C LEU A 496 -25.72 -16.32 8.93
N PRO A 497 -24.89 -17.36 9.15
CA PRO A 497 -24.64 -18.40 8.16
C PRO A 497 -25.91 -19.23 7.84
N GLN A 498 -26.13 -19.54 6.55
CA GLN A 498 -27.36 -20.17 6.03
C GLN A 498 -27.20 -21.69 5.74
N GLY A 499 -26.34 -22.45 6.43
CA GLY A 499 -26.07 -23.86 6.10
C GLY A 499 -25.49 -24.74 7.21
N ARG A 500 -25.45 -26.08 6.98
CA ARG A 500 -24.96 -27.11 7.94
C ARG A 500 -23.43 -27.17 8.09
N ILE A 501 -22.69 -26.75 7.07
CA ILE A 501 -21.23 -26.60 7.11
C ILE A 501 -21.01 -25.09 7.14
N ASP A 502 -20.33 -24.60 8.17
CA ASP A 502 -20.13 -23.16 8.40
C ASP A 502 -18.72 -22.76 7.95
N PRO A 503 -18.53 -22.30 6.70
CA PRO A 503 -17.24 -21.78 6.25
C PRO A 503 -16.92 -20.40 6.86
N TYR A 504 -17.90 -19.71 7.44
CA TYR A 504 -17.81 -18.29 7.80
C TYR A 504 -17.13 -18.11 9.15
N LYS A 505 -16.02 -17.36 9.15
CA LYS A 505 -15.41 -16.85 10.38
C LYS A 505 -16.00 -15.50 10.77
N ILE A 506 -16.19 -14.61 9.78
CA ILE A 506 -16.59 -13.22 10.03
C ILE A 506 -17.52 -12.72 8.91
N VAL A 507 -18.69 -12.17 9.27
CA VAL A 507 -19.57 -11.44 8.34
C VAL A 507 -19.79 -10.05 8.91
N SER A 508 -19.52 -9.01 8.11
CA SER A 508 -19.65 -7.61 8.52
C SER A 508 -20.48 -6.81 7.53
N ILE A 509 -21.33 -5.94 8.06
CA ILE A 509 -22.29 -5.15 7.27
C ILE A 509 -22.29 -3.72 7.83
N HIS A 510 -22.03 -2.74 6.96
CA HIS A 510 -22.10 -1.32 7.29
C HIS A 510 -23.30 -0.69 6.59
N LEU A 511 -24.17 -0.03 7.35
CA LEU A 511 -25.44 0.53 6.87
C LEU A 511 -25.74 1.85 7.58
N PRO A 512 -26.59 2.74 7.02
CA PRO A 512 -27.14 3.85 7.78
C PRO A 512 -28.04 3.35 8.92
N GLY A 513 -27.95 3.96 10.10
CA GLY A 513 -28.78 3.56 11.23
C GLY A 513 -28.44 4.32 12.50
N SER A 514 -29.44 4.68 13.29
CA SER A 514 -29.29 5.49 14.51
C SER A 514 -29.56 4.74 15.81
N ARG A 515 -29.96 3.46 15.73
CA ARG A 515 -30.31 2.62 16.88
C ARG A 515 -29.88 1.18 16.65
N ILE A 516 -29.59 0.47 17.73
CA ILE A 516 -29.32 -0.97 17.71
C ILE A 516 -30.64 -1.73 17.46
N PRO A 517 -30.68 -2.71 16.53
CA PRO A 517 -31.88 -3.52 16.32
C PRO A 517 -32.30 -4.29 17.57
N GLY A 518 -33.60 -4.44 17.80
CA GLY A 518 -34.15 -5.16 18.96
C GLY A 518 -33.75 -6.64 19.04
N TRP A 519 -33.22 -7.21 17.96
CA TRP A 519 -32.63 -8.55 17.95
C TRP A 519 -31.42 -8.65 18.88
N PHE A 520 -30.62 -7.60 19.09
CA PHE A 520 -29.51 -7.63 20.04
C PHE A 520 -30.04 -7.58 21.48
N SER A 521 -29.87 -8.65 22.25
CA SER A 521 -30.44 -8.78 23.60
C SER A 521 -29.78 -7.88 24.64
N ASN A 522 -28.49 -7.56 24.45
CA ASN A 522 -27.76 -6.65 25.32
C ASN A 522 -27.44 -5.38 24.55
N GLN A 523 -27.87 -4.21 25.05
CA GLN A 523 -27.64 -2.92 24.40
C GLN A 523 -27.35 -1.85 25.45
N VAL A 524 -26.38 -0.97 25.19
CA VAL A 524 -26.04 0.14 26.09
C VAL A 524 -25.63 1.37 25.31
N MET A 525 -25.74 2.53 25.97
CA MET A 525 -25.14 3.77 25.47
C MET A 525 -23.62 3.74 25.70
N GLY A 526 -22.86 4.28 24.75
CA GLY A 526 -21.41 4.32 24.80
C GLY A 526 -20.74 3.20 24.02
N ASN A 527 -19.44 3.03 24.25
CA ASN A 527 -18.56 2.14 23.49
C ASN A 527 -18.11 0.89 24.26
N TYR A 528 -18.74 0.61 25.39
CA TYR A 528 -18.37 -0.49 26.26
C TYR A 528 -19.64 -1.18 26.77
N ILE A 529 -19.68 -2.50 26.68
CA ILE A 529 -20.79 -3.32 27.18
C ILE A 529 -20.27 -4.54 27.92
N LYS A 530 -20.91 -4.85 29.05
CA LYS A 530 -20.71 -6.09 29.81
C LYS A 530 -21.93 -6.99 29.57
N VAL A 531 -21.68 -8.23 29.17
CA VAL A 531 -22.71 -9.23 28.86
C VAL A 531 -22.56 -10.40 29.80
N GLU A 532 -23.61 -10.70 30.56
CA GLU A 532 -23.67 -11.88 31.41
C GLU A 532 -23.85 -13.14 30.56
N LEU A 533 -23.09 -14.18 30.89
CA LEU A 533 -23.11 -15.45 30.17
C LEU A 533 -24.03 -16.42 30.91
N PRO A 534 -24.95 -17.11 30.21
CA PRO A 534 -25.75 -18.16 30.82
C PRO A 534 -24.88 -19.29 31.42
N PRO A 535 -25.37 -20.01 32.43
CA PRO A 535 -24.74 -21.24 32.89
C PRO A 535 -24.55 -22.21 31.71
N TYR A 536 -23.35 -22.77 31.56
CA TYR A 536 -23.01 -23.71 30.48
C TYR A 536 -23.20 -23.16 29.06
N TRP A 537 -23.12 -21.84 28.88
CA TRP A 537 -23.32 -21.18 27.58
C TRP A 537 -22.45 -21.74 26.43
N CYS A 538 -21.30 -22.35 26.72
CA CYS A 538 -20.40 -22.91 25.70
C CYS A 538 -20.62 -24.41 25.40
N TYR A 539 -21.67 -25.05 25.92
CA TYR A 539 -21.91 -26.49 25.74
C TYR A 539 -22.66 -26.75 24.41
N GLU A 540 -21.89 -27.21 23.41
CA GLU A 540 -22.25 -27.74 22.06
C GLU A 540 -23.10 -26.89 21.10
N LYS A 541 -23.98 -26.01 21.57
CA LYS A 541 -24.91 -25.25 20.70
C LYS A 541 -24.49 -23.83 20.37
N PHE A 542 -23.39 -23.35 20.95
CA PHE A 542 -22.91 -21.99 20.74
C PHE A 542 -22.20 -21.85 19.39
N LYS A 543 -22.69 -20.94 18.54
CA LYS A 543 -22.18 -20.72 17.19
C LYS A 543 -21.23 -19.53 17.11
N GLY A 544 -21.51 -18.44 17.82
CA GLY A 544 -20.70 -17.23 17.73
C GLY A 544 -21.27 -16.03 18.49
N ILE A 545 -20.67 -14.87 18.29
CA ILE A 545 -21.13 -13.60 18.87
C ILE A 545 -21.49 -12.64 17.73
N ALA A 546 -22.68 -12.06 17.81
CA ALA A 546 -23.06 -10.93 16.99
C ALA A 546 -22.88 -9.63 17.78
N VAL A 547 -22.26 -8.63 17.14
CA VAL A 547 -22.06 -7.29 17.68
C VAL A 547 -22.73 -6.26 16.76
N CYS A 548 -23.21 -5.18 17.37
CA CYS A 548 -23.75 -4.03 16.67
C CYS A 548 -23.21 -2.74 17.27
N LEU A 549 -22.87 -1.78 16.42
CA LEU A 549 -22.31 -0.50 16.82
C LEU A 549 -23.01 0.62 16.05
N VAL A 550 -23.52 1.62 16.76
CA VAL A 550 -23.98 2.87 16.13
C VAL A 550 -22.96 3.96 16.41
N PHE A 551 -22.49 4.62 15.35
CA PHE A 551 -21.50 5.68 15.45
C PHE A 551 -21.82 6.83 14.50
N THR A 552 -21.23 7.99 14.77
CA THR A 552 -21.44 9.24 14.03
C THR A 552 -20.14 10.04 13.98
N THR A 553 -20.07 11.08 13.15
CA THR A 553 -18.94 12.03 13.17
C THR A 553 -19.24 13.23 14.08
N ARG A 554 -18.28 13.62 14.93
CA ARG A 554 -18.37 14.82 15.78
C ARG A 554 -18.49 16.10 14.98
N ASN A 555 -17.87 16.14 13.79
CA ASN A 555 -17.70 17.37 13.04
C ASN A 555 -18.14 17.21 11.58
N ARG A 556 -19.42 17.49 11.30
CA ARG A 556 -19.99 17.42 9.94
C ARG A 556 -19.36 18.42 8.95
N ASN A 557 -18.63 19.42 9.45
CA ASN A 557 -18.16 20.58 8.67
C ASN A 557 -16.64 20.61 8.38
N ARG A 558 -15.85 19.64 8.86
CA ARG A 558 -14.42 19.51 8.48
C ARG A 558 -14.27 18.53 7.33
N ARG A 559 -13.15 18.66 6.57
CA ARG A 559 -12.77 17.85 5.39
C ARG A 559 -13.30 16.43 5.52
N LYS A 560 -13.98 15.93 4.48
CA LYS A 560 -14.51 14.56 4.39
C LYS A 560 -13.54 13.61 5.09
N SER A 561 -13.97 13.06 6.22
CA SER A 561 -13.19 12.09 6.98
C SER A 561 -13.90 10.75 6.87
N ASN A 562 -13.17 9.75 6.38
CA ASN A 562 -13.65 8.37 6.43
C ASN A 562 -13.49 7.83 7.85
N TYR A 563 -14.39 6.92 8.23
CA TYR A 563 -13.98 5.93 9.22
C TYR A 563 -13.05 4.96 8.48
N GLY A 564 -11.89 4.71 9.07
CA GLY A 564 -10.96 3.67 8.63
C GLY A 564 -11.52 2.31 9.00
N SER A 565 -11.67 2.01 10.29
CA SER A 565 -12.07 0.66 10.74
C SER A 565 -12.81 0.68 12.05
N VAL A 566 -13.72 -0.28 12.22
CA VAL A 566 -14.27 -0.64 13.52
C VAL A 566 -13.39 -1.70 14.16
N TRP A 567 -13.01 -1.46 15.40
CA TRP A 567 -12.27 -2.39 16.23
C TRP A 567 -13.13 -2.77 17.41
N TYR A 568 -13.16 -4.05 17.74
CA TYR A 568 -13.75 -4.50 18.99
C TYR A 568 -12.89 -5.56 19.65
N THR A 569 -12.83 -5.50 20.98
CA THR A 569 -12.03 -6.40 21.80
C THR A 569 -12.92 -7.06 22.82
N PHE A 570 -12.88 -8.39 22.85
CA PHE A 570 -13.51 -9.22 23.87
C PHE A 570 -12.54 -9.42 25.03
N LYS A 571 -13.02 -9.17 26.25
CA LYS A 571 -12.23 -9.34 27.47
C LYS A 571 -12.98 -10.16 28.52
N THR A 572 -12.22 -10.93 29.30
CA THR A 572 -12.70 -11.68 30.46
C THR A 572 -12.78 -10.83 31.73
N TYR A 573 -13.13 -11.46 32.85
CA TYR A 573 -13.37 -10.80 34.14
C TYR A 573 -12.14 -10.10 34.74
N ASP A 574 -10.94 -10.51 34.31
CA ASP A 574 -9.64 -9.99 34.72
C ASP A 574 -9.05 -9.00 33.69
N ASP A 575 -9.89 -8.49 32.78
CA ASP A 575 -9.50 -7.63 31.65
C ASP A 575 -8.54 -8.28 30.64
N THR A 576 -8.33 -9.60 30.72
CA THR A 576 -7.51 -10.32 29.76
C THR A 576 -8.22 -10.35 28.39
N PRO A 577 -7.58 -9.90 27.30
CA PRO A 577 -8.16 -9.97 25.97
C PRO A 577 -8.22 -11.44 25.51
N ILE A 578 -9.41 -11.88 25.11
CA ILE A 578 -9.67 -13.23 24.58
C ILE A 578 -9.95 -13.23 23.08
N GLY A 579 -10.00 -12.05 22.46
CA GLY A 579 -10.11 -11.87 21.03
C GLY A 579 -10.15 -10.38 20.68
N SER A 580 -9.48 -9.99 19.61
CA SER A 580 -9.57 -8.65 19.04
C SER A 580 -9.79 -8.76 17.55
N VAL A 581 -10.81 -8.07 17.06
CA VAL A 581 -11.16 -8.12 15.64
C VAL A 581 -11.11 -6.70 15.11
N GLN A 582 -10.40 -6.55 14.00
CA GLN A 582 -10.45 -5.37 13.16
C GLN A 582 -11.34 -5.70 11.97
N SER A 583 -12.44 -4.97 11.81
CA SER A 583 -13.24 -5.08 10.58
C SER A 583 -12.49 -4.35 9.46
N PHE A 584 -11.75 -5.09 8.66
CA PHE A 584 -11.30 -4.67 7.33
C PHE A 584 -11.15 -5.90 6.45
N PRO A 585 -11.61 -5.83 5.21
CA PRO A 585 -10.88 -6.37 4.08
C PRO A 585 -10.12 -5.24 3.39
N ASP A 586 -8.91 -5.51 2.90
CA ASP A 586 -8.15 -4.57 2.07
C ASP A 586 -9.07 -3.93 1.02
N THR A 587 -9.35 -2.65 1.18
CA THR A 587 -10.30 -1.90 0.34
C THR A 587 -9.88 -2.00 -1.12
N ILE A 588 -10.84 -2.03 -2.05
CA ILE A 588 -10.51 -1.95 -3.48
C ILE A 588 -9.92 -0.57 -3.78
N ASN A 589 -10.22 0.42 -2.94
CA ASN A 589 -9.68 1.77 -3.07
C ASN A 589 -9.43 2.48 -1.72
N GLU A 590 -8.18 2.75 -1.38
CA GLU A 590 -7.81 3.50 -0.16
C GLU A 590 -8.16 5.01 -0.20
N TYR A 591 -8.65 5.52 -1.33
CA TYR A 591 -8.63 6.96 -1.63
C TYR A 591 -9.99 7.65 -1.66
N GLU A 592 -11.08 6.92 -1.53
CA GLU A 592 -12.42 7.47 -1.64
C GLU A 592 -12.89 8.04 -0.32
N SER A 593 -12.57 9.32 -0.06
CA SER A 593 -13.16 9.99 1.09
C SER A 593 -14.57 10.47 0.81
N ILE A 594 -15.54 9.70 1.30
CA ILE A 594 -16.96 9.95 1.11
C ILE A 594 -17.50 10.81 2.25
N GLY A 595 -16.94 10.61 3.45
CA GLY A 595 -17.44 11.20 4.69
C GLY A 595 -18.76 10.56 5.15
N ILE A 596 -18.96 10.54 6.46
CA ILE A 596 -20.21 10.04 7.06
C ILE A 596 -21.24 11.17 7.11
N LYS A 597 -22.43 10.96 6.53
CA LYS A 597 -23.49 11.98 6.43
C LYS A 597 -24.55 11.89 7.54
N SER A 598 -24.76 10.70 8.08
CA SER A 598 -25.74 10.39 9.13
C SER A 598 -25.14 9.43 10.15
N ASP A 599 -25.91 9.06 11.17
CA ASP A 599 -25.51 7.93 12.01
C ASP A 599 -25.40 6.67 11.14
N GLN A 600 -24.32 5.92 11.36
CA GLN A 600 -24.06 4.64 10.73
C GLN A 600 -24.15 3.54 11.77
N MET A 601 -24.56 2.37 11.30
CA MET A 601 -24.70 1.14 12.03
C MET A 601 -23.77 0.10 11.41
N PHE A 602 -22.94 -0.51 12.25
CA PHE A 602 -22.10 -1.64 11.91
C PHE A 602 -22.66 -2.89 12.57
N LEU A 603 -22.89 -3.93 11.80
CA LEU A 603 -23.31 -5.25 12.25
C LEU A 603 -22.19 -6.23 11.95
N CYS A 604 -21.85 -7.10 12.89
CA CYS A 604 -20.86 -8.14 12.64
C CYS A 604 -21.18 -9.42 13.39
N TYR A 605 -21.07 -10.56 12.70
CA TYR A 605 -21.10 -11.89 13.30
C TYR A 605 -19.69 -12.46 13.27
N HIS A 606 -19.27 -13.01 14.41
CA HIS A 606 -17.98 -13.64 14.59
C HIS A 606 -18.19 -15.06 15.09
N GLN A 607 -17.67 -16.04 14.36
CA GLN A 607 -17.79 -17.45 14.71
C GLN A 607 -17.04 -17.75 16.00
N SER A 608 -17.57 -18.69 16.79
CA SER A 608 -16.98 -19.16 18.04
C SER A 608 -15.51 -19.57 17.88
N GLU A 609 -14.64 -18.99 18.70
CA GLU A 609 -13.22 -19.33 18.79
C GLU A 609 -12.89 -20.14 20.07
N PRO A 610 -11.85 -20.99 20.07
CA PRO A 610 -11.49 -21.82 21.22
C PRO A 610 -11.23 -21.01 22.51
N ASP A 611 -10.66 -19.82 22.36
CA ASP A 611 -10.28 -18.95 23.48
C ASP A 611 -11.48 -18.36 24.22
N TRP A 612 -12.66 -18.30 23.58
CA TRP A 612 -13.85 -17.79 24.23
C TRP A 612 -14.33 -18.70 25.37
N LYS A 613 -13.94 -19.99 25.38
CA LYS A 613 -14.17 -20.92 26.50
C LYS A 613 -13.50 -20.49 27.80
N LYS A 614 -12.55 -19.54 27.76
CA LYS A 614 -11.94 -18.95 28.96
C LYS A 614 -12.90 -18.00 29.69
N ALA A 615 -13.93 -17.49 29.00
CA ALA A 615 -14.95 -16.66 29.62
C ALA A 615 -15.88 -17.51 30.50
N LYS A 616 -16.07 -17.06 31.74
CA LYS A 616 -16.89 -17.75 32.76
C LYS A 616 -18.26 -17.11 32.89
N ASP A 617 -18.35 -16.06 33.70
CA ASP A 617 -19.63 -15.49 34.13
C ASP A 617 -20.07 -14.32 33.26
N PHE A 618 -19.12 -13.60 32.67
CA PHE A 618 -19.40 -12.49 31.76
C PHE A 618 -18.28 -12.30 30.73
N ILE A 619 -18.62 -11.67 29.62
CA ILE A 619 -17.67 -11.02 28.71
C ILE A 619 -17.87 -9.51 28.77
N SER A 620 -16.81 -8.76 28.49
CA SER A 620 -16.93 -7.35 28.15
C SER A 620 -16.42 -7.09 26.74
N VAL A 621 -17.07 -6.15 26.05
CA VAL A 621 -16.74 -5.77 24.68
C VAL A 621 -16.53 -4.27 24.64
N SER A 622 -15.33 -3.86 24.25
CA SER A 622 -14.99 -2.46 23.99
C SER A 622 -14.89 -2.21 22.51
N PHE A 623 -15.52 -1.14 22.03
CA PHE A 623 -15.56 -0.73 20.64
C PHE A 623 -14.75 0.55 20.42
N ASP A 624 -14.04 0.60 19.30
CA ASP A 624 -13.33 1.79 18.84
C ASP A 624 -13.55 1.95 17.33
N VAL A 625 -13.63 3.20 16.87
CA VAL A 625 -13.80 3.52 15.46
C VAL A 625 -12.67 4.45 15.06
N TYR A 626 -11.69 3.90 14.36
CA TYR A 626 -10.57 4.66 13.85
C TYR A 626 -11.02 5.47 12.64
N GLY A 627 -10.68 6.75 12.62
CA GLY A 627 -11.09 7.70 11.59
C GLY A 627 -11.12 9.11 12.17
N ALA A 628 -11.01 10.14 11.34
CA ALA A 628 -11.03 11.51 11.87
C ALA A 628 -12.44 11.85 12.39
N ASP A 629 -12.54 11.96 13.72
CA ASP A 629 -13.67 12.46 14.49
C ASP A 629 -14.91 11.55 14.65
N CYS A 630 -14.77 10.22 14.55
CA CYS A 630 -15.89 9.29 14.83
C CYS A 630 -16.16 9.11 16.34
N VAL A 631 -17.43 8.96 16.72
CA VAL A 631 -17.88 8.66 18.08
C VAL A 631 -18.93 7.58 18.06
N VAL A 632 -18.71 6.58 18.91
CA VAL A 632 -19.71 5.55 19.22
C VAL A 632 -20.81 6.14 20.10
N LYS A 633 -22.07 5.96 19.70
CA LYS A 633 -23.26 6.33 20.46
C LYS A 633 -23.79 5.18 21.29
N MET A 634 -23.88 4.00 20.68
CA MET A 634 -24.50 2.81 21.25
C MET A 634 -23.77 1.58 20.77
N CYS A 635 -23.74 0.56 21.60
CA CYS A 635 -23.31 -0.78 21.19
C CYS A 635 -24.30 -1.83 21.70
N GLY A 636 -24.34 -2.95 20.99
CA GLY A 636 -25.12 -4.11 21.37
C GLY A 636 -24.41 -5.42 21.04
N VAL A 637 -24.73 -6.45 21.81
CA VAL A 637 -24.11 -7.77 21.71
C VAL A 637 -25.16 -8.86 21.93
N ARG A 638 -25.08 -9.93 21.14
CA ARG A 638 -25.88 -11.14 21.28
C ARG A 638 -25.02 -12.37 21.11
N LEU A 639 -25.20 -13.34 22.02
CA LEU A 639 -24.70 -14.70 21.84
C LEU A 639 -25.61 -15.42 20.84
N VAL A 640 -25.02 -16.07 19.84
CA VAL A 640 -25.75 -16.78 18.79
C VAL A 640 -25.62 -18.28 19.02
N PHE A 641 -26.76 -18.97 19.09
CA PHE A 641 -26.85 -20.42 19.25
C PHE A 641 -27.46 -21.07 18.01
N GLU A 642 -27.35 -22.39 17.89
CA GLU A 642 -27.94 -23.16 16.77
C GLU A 642 -29.44 -22.91 16.57
N GLU A 643 -30.17 -22.68 17.65
CA GLU A 643 -31.62 -22.46 17.64
C GLU A 643 -31.98 -21.10 17.01
N ASP A 644 -31.11 -20.09 17.14
CA ASP A 644 -31.28 -18.79 16.49
C ASP A 644 -31.16 -18.89 14.96
N ALA A 645 -30.43 -19.89 14.46
CA ALA A 645 -30.31 -20.18 13.02
C ALA A 645 -31.48 -21.02 12.50
N GLN A 646 -32.05 -21.92 13.32
CA GLN A 646 -33.14 -22.84 12.93
C GLN A 646 -34.54 -22.21 12.98
N GLN A 647 -34.77 -21.18 13.81
CA GLN A 647 -36.04 -20.44 13.85
C GLN A 647 -36.44 -19.78 12.52
N GLN A 648 -35.53 -19.72 11.53
CA GLN A 648 -35.82 -19.19 10.19
C GLN A 648 -36.49 -20.20 9.24
N GLU A 649 -36.43 -21.52 9.51
CA GLU A 649 -37.05 -22.53 8.64
C GLU A 649 -38.53 -22.81 8.96
N GLY A 650 -39.05 -22.32 10.09
CA GLY A 650 -40.44 -22.58 10.47
C GLY A 650 -40.95 -21.72 11.61
N SER A 651 -41.53 -20.56 11.28
CA SER A 651 -42.80 -20.05 11.84
C SER A 651 -42.96 -18.56 11.56
N GLY A 652 -43.99 -18.21 10.79
CA GLY A 652 -44.56 -16.88 10.89
C GLY A 652 -45.29 -16.76 12.22
N LEU A 653 -44.78 -15.96 13.16
CA LEU A 653 -45.54 -15.14 14.11
C LEU A 653 -44.61 -14.48 15.13
N GLY A 654 -44.62 -13.14 15.12
CA GLY A 654 -43.92 -12.29 16.06
C GLY A 654 -43.89 -10.85 15.54
N MET A 655 -45.06 -10.23 15.39
CA MET A 655 -45.17 -8.78 15.17
C MET A 655 -44.44 -8.06 16.31
N ILE A 656 -43.21 -7.62 16.06
CA ILE A 656 -42.53 -6.63 16.91
C ILE A 656 -42.77 -5.28 16.24
N GLN A 657 -43.74 -4.55 16.78
CA GLN A 657 -44.04 -3.17 16.40
C GLN A 657 -42.79 -2.29 16.52
N TRP A 658 -42.38 -1.66 15.42
CA TRP A 658 -41.64 -0.40 15.43
C TRP A 658 -42.57 0.67 14.84
N LEU A 659 -43.10 1.58 15.67
CA LEU A 659 -43.48 2.98 15.36
C LEU A 659 -44.16 3.59 16.61
N PRO A 660 -43.89 4.87 16.97
CA PRO A 660 -44.66 5.57 18.00
C PRO A 660 -46.07 5.88 17.48
N LEU A 661 -47.09 5.66 18.31
CA LEU A 661 -48.44 6.17 18.07
C LEU A 661 -48.39 7.70 17.96
N PRO A 662 -49.15 8.33 17.04
CA PRO A 662 -49.38 9.77 17.09
C PRO A 662 -50.01 10.09 18.43
N SER A 663 -49.46 11.08 19.14
CA SER A 663 -50.13 11.66 20.31
C SER A 663 -51.50 12.17 19.89
N GLN A 664 -52.56 11.46 20.26
CA GLN A 664 -53.89 12.04 20.33
C GLN A 664 -53.90 12.93 21.56
N ASP A 665 -53.63 14.22 21.36
CA ASP A 665 -54.19 15.24 22.23
C ASP A 665 -55.68 15.34 21.88
N GLU A 666 -56.53 14.93 22.83
CA GLU A 666 -57.94 15.32 22.90
C GLU A 666 -58.19 15.96 24.28
N PRO A 667 -59.24 16.77 24.41
CA PRO A 667 -59.13 18.16 24.84
C PRO A 667 -59.53 18.36 26.30
N HIS A 668 -59.01 19.43 26.92
CA HIS A 668 -59.75 20.30 27.83
C HIS A 668 -59.06 21.66 27.97
#